data_AF-A0A2S9KA29-F1
#
_entry.id   AF-A0A2S9KA29-F1
#
_cell.length_a   1.000
_cell.length_b   1.000
_cell.length_c   1.000
_cell.angle_alpha   90.00
_cell.angle_beta   90.00
_cell.angle_gamma   90.00
#
_symmetry.space_group_name_H-M   'P 1'
#
loop_
_entity.id
_entity.type
_entity.pdbx_description
1 polymer ?
#
loop_
_entity_poly.entity_id
_entity_poly.type
_entity_poly.pdbx_seq_one_letter_code
_entity_poly.pdbx_strand_id
1 'polypeptide(L)'
;MSSKMKNAQPRMSRLLSKLMRSTFQVESLEQRILLSADPVTATAQMLLDRNSTAIRYEIDPVNQGHAEAVLDADSETSFHQVLNQTRSLVMESVFAVQDQAYSRFMEGVLDSDALGGDQLSGAESVTISAVSDSTLKPQAVSSPSGDAQAWMPQDAIDTTKQPASDYLLDGGRYDAAQLARDVSLVDMRSLVVAPGSMLAGSGSLQAPVEVLGILAPGYSPGVANFTNGLTLDSGSTTVIELGGMDPGTGYDQINVAGGATLNGKLQVSLHGGFKPKEGDTFTFINYDSVSGSFDSAQGLVDAANGIYYEIKQNTNSIQLVAHKVDTATAFLISALDGSGLNGLIDDDVIGMAMNPSYFMKDLSYDVSGSLALGSGLSLSGSMFLGYQSDFSLGNEHYSAWRLGLENASGYFGSGPQASSQPGLSIADLDLGLLWLDSTSSDQAWIWAQGSAANISLKGVGGISLSTDSLTIDFAQGIGAGNDTMLDLSAASTSVSVGATNYVFESVAVGERSTLSGNVNLIMPAHLTLSGRLGIATSDAGLLMAGSSVSSRLDAGGMTVGLDSAQFGLVILADSSGFELEAKGAIAIIGAGFSSVSADSALLRVNTTGVAQAARTLSFGNFTYTLAQMDSAAVPVLQVTGLNIMLGDAFKLSGNFAFQRESGSGDLQALASSASAQMQAGNLSAGVNSTKLALVVSAATAQQAGGVLLEAEGGLSTAFDSSVSLSASQAAVRWNSTGNAVSGRKITIADEAYTFGKLDAGVQQIAVSGAQLTAGEFFRVNGDFALLRSTVTVKLAGADASDGGILSDLITIGAQGLAATAGISDSTGLQLTGVQFGLALMSARADASRRWTSLQATASTAQLNGLAGVKIAGADLNIAFNDASKTGDAVVDYAAGKTVLNVSTGVGSSLALSMDGNQGRLLQASGHLTVEVQDFVRTEGNYAIQRSTQNLKLSDGSSVSADMLTLGASGAELFAGVDDAAAGAIGLELSGVEFGLALMSDRADATRSWVSLQSNSIAASLIGVQGLTLSAGQLCIAVNQATRVGDAVVHGLNSGLLVSTGSSKSIALALDGLETLEARGAVTVEVADFVTLSGD
;
A
#
# COMPACT_ATOMS: atom_id res chain seq x y z
N MET A 1 -0.30 57.17 0.23
CA MET A 1 0.72 57.45 -0.82
C MET A 1 0.18 56.94 -2.14
N SER A 2 0.17 57.82 -3.14
CA SER A 2 -0.40 57.66 -4.48
C SER A 2 0.69 57.31 -5.50
N SER A 3 0.28 56.95 -6.74
CA SER A 3 1.04 56.69 -7.97
C SER A 3 1.52 55.23 -8.16
N LYS A 4 1.13 54.47 -9.19
CA LYS A 4 0.55 54.82 -10.49
C LYS A 4 -0.18 53.64 -11.14
N MET A 5 -1.28 54.00 -11.80
CA MET A 5 -2.19 53.18 -12.61
C MET A 5 -1.57 52.69 -13.92
N LYS A 6 -2.09 51.56 -14.44
CA LYS A 6 -2.70 51.51 -15.79
C LYS A 6 -3.68 50.32 -15.92
N ASN A 7 -4.95 50.69 -16.09
CA ASN A 7 -6.10 50.15 -16.85
C ASN A 7 -5.96 48.79 -17.57
N ALA A 8 -7.03 48.08 -17.96
CA ALA A 8 -8.40 47.85 -17.48
C ALA A 8 -9.01 46.87 -18.50
N GLN A 9 -9.39 45.66 -18.04
CA GLN A 9 -10.39 44.72 -18.61
C GLN A 9 -10.25 44.25 -20.10
N PRO A 10 -11.09 43.29 -20.56
CA PRO A 10 -11.32 41.93 -20.05
C PRO A 10 -11.16 40.91 -21.20
N ARG A 11 -10.90 39.62 -20.91
CA ARG A 11 -11.31 38.42 -21.69
C ARG A 11 -10.34 37.24 -21.45
N MET A 12 -10.87 36.22 -20.77
CA MET A 12 -10.97 34.87 -21.35
C MET A 12 -9.68 34.29 -21.97
N SER A 13 -8.71 33.80 -21.17
CA SER A 13 -7.64 32.95 -21.73
C SER A 13 -6.96 31.92 -20.83
N ARG A 14 -7.43 31.67 -19.59
CA ARG A 14 -6.90 30.56 -18.75
C ARG A 14 -7.78 29.31 -18.64
N LEU A 15 -9.03 29.38 -19.10
CA LEU A 15 -9.85 28.18 -19.36
C LEU A 15 -9.71 27.64 -20.79
N LEU A 16 -9.42 28.50 -21.77
CA LEU A 16 -9.30 28.10 -23.19
C LEU A 16 -7.92 27.50 -23.56
N SER A 17 -6.89 27.71 -22.73
CA SER A 17 -5.57 27.06 -22.88
C SER A 17 -5.47 25.72 -22.14
N LYS A 18 -6.43 25.42 -21.24
CA LYS A 18 -6.61 24.10 -20.61
C LYS A 18 -7.60 23.21 -21.36
N LEU A 19 -8.59 23.77 -22.07
CA LEU A 19 -9.57 23.02 -22.86
C LEU A 19 -9.08 22.56 -24.26
N MET A 20 -7.91 22.99 -24.71
CA MET A 20 -7.36 22.63 -26.05
C MET A 20 -6.17 21.64 -25.98
N ARG A 21 -5.90 21.01 -24.82
CA ARG A 21 -4.89 19.94 -24.68
C ARG A 21 -5.46 18.59 -24.26
N SER A 22 -6.78 18.41 -24.28
CA SER A 22 -7.43 17.15 -23.85
C SER A 22 -8.44 16.59 -24.87
N THR A 23 -8.33 16.93 -26.15
CA THR A 23 -9.28 16.44 -27.16
C THR A 23 -8.53 15.97 -28.41
N PHE A 24 -7.86 14.82 -28.29
CA PHE A 24 -7.67 13.80 -29.34
C PHE A 24 -6.93 12.61 -28.73
N GLN A 25 -7.64 11.76 -28.00
CA GLN A 25 -7.38 10.32 -27.95
C GLN A 25 -8.72 9.63 -27.70
N VAL A 26 -9.27 9.02 -28.75
CA VAL A 26 -10.39 8.09 -28.66
C VAL A 26 -9.83 6.70 -28.97
N GLU A 27 -9.89 5.87 -27.94
CA GLU A 27 -10.10 4.42 -27.85
C GLU A 27 -9.52 3.49 -28.92
N SER A 28 -8.84 2.44 -28.45
CA SER A 28 -8.83 1.13 -29.11
C SER A 28 -9.39 0.07 -28.16
N LEU A 29 -10.48 -0.58 -28.61
CA LEU A 29 -11.07 -1.77 -28.02
C LEU A 29 -10.05 -2.91 -27.86
N GLU A 30 -10.14 -3.66 -26.76
CA GLU A 30 -9.68 -5.05 -26.70
C GLU A 30 -10.61 -5.94 -27.57
N GLN A 31 -10.23 -7.08 -28.14
CA GLN A 31 -9.61 -8.26 -27.53
C GLN A 31 -9.11 -9.22 -28.62
N ARG A 32 -8.13 -10.05 -28.22
CA ARG A 32 -7.92 -11.47 -28.60
C ARG A 32 -7.13 -11.83 -29.88
N ILE A 33 -6.19 -12.74 -29.61
CA ILE A 33 -5.74 -13.91 -30.40
C ILE A 33 -4.49 -13.73 -31.27
N LEU A 34 -3.41 -14.35 -30.76
CA LEU A 34 -2.42 -15.21 -31.43
C LEU A 34 -1.79 -14.67 -32.73
N LEU A 35 -0.49 -14.38 -32.71
CA LEU A 35 0.52 -15.25 -33.33
C LEU A 35 1.93 -14.68 -33.09
N SER A 36 2.84 -15.61 -32.78
CA SER A 36 4.28 -15.57 -32.99
C SER A 36 4.72 -14.75 -34.21
N ALA A 37 5.71 -13.89 -34.03
CA ALA A 37 6.55 -13.40 -35.11
C ALA A 37 7.99 -13.27 -34.59
N ASP A 38 8.61 -14.42 -34.41
CA ASP A 38 10.01 -14.56 -34.77
C ASP A 38 10.05 -14.82 -36.29
N PRO A 39 10.67 -13.91 -37.08
CA PRO A 39 11.35 -14.32 -38.28
C PRO A 39 12.75 -13.67 -38.30
N VAL A 40 13.54 -13.94 -37.28
CA VAL A 40 15.01 -13.98 -37.37
C VAL A 40 15.49 -15.32 -36.80
N THR A 41 14.77 -16.38 -37.14
CA THR A 41 15.42 -17.65 -37.43
C THR A 41 16.15 -17.53 -38.75
N ALA A 42 17.34 -18.13 -38.81
CA ALA A 42 18.20 -18.28 -39.98
C ALA A 42 18.95 -17.01 -40.42
N THR A 43 20.20 -16.84 -39.95
CA THR A 43 21.41 -17.03 -40.77
C THR A 43 22.64 -16.49 -40.00
N ALA A 44 23.05 -17.10 -38.88
CA ALA A 44 24.40 -16.86 -38.32
C ALA A 44 24.85 -17.92 -37.28
N GLN A 45 24.70 -19.19 -37.61
CA GLN A 45 25.47 -20.37 -37.16
C GLN A 45 24.58 -21.55 -37.56
N MET A 46 24.78 -22.15 -38.73
CA MET A 46 25.79 -23.20 -38.87
C MET A 46 26.32 -23.25 -40.31
N LEU A 47 27.58 -22.84 -40.47
CA LEU A 47 28.53 -23.61 -41.26
C LEU A 47 29.18 -24.58 -40.28
N LEU A 48 28.65 -25.81 -40.28
CA LEU A 48 29.10 -27.09 -39.70
C LEU A 48 27.79 -27.86 -39.47
N ASP A 49 27.42 -28.97 -40.09
CA ASP A 49 27.97 -29.77 -41.17
C ASP A 49 26.80 -30.68 -41.66
N ARG A 50 26.91 -31.12 -42.91
CA ARG A 50 26.23 -32.18 -43.68
C ARG A 50 25.19 -33.09 -42.99
N ASN A 51 23.96 -33.15 -43.54
CA ASN A 51 23.49 -34.25 -44.43
C ASN A 51 21.95 -34.34 -44.52
N SER A 52 21.48 -34.69 -45.73
CA SER A 52 20.20 -35.34 -46.09
C SER A 52 18.89 -34.54 -45.86
N THR A 53 18.17 -34.07 -46.89
CA THR A 53 17.43 -34.73 -47.99
C THR A 53 16.01 -35.21 -47.63
N ALA A 54 15.03 -34.40 -48.09
CA ALA A 54 13.66 -34.73 -48.54
C ALA A 54 12.51 -34.88 -47.51
N ILE A 55 11.23 -34.52 -47.75
CA ILE A 55 10.45 -33.85 -48.83
C ILE A 55 8.97 -33.70 -48.34
N ARG A 56 8.20 -32.72 -48.90
CA ARG A 56 6.70 -32.55 -48.99
C ARG A 56 5.95 -32.03 -47.75
N TYR A 57 4.95 -31.15 -47.85
CA TYR A 57 3.76 -31.07 -48.73
C TYR A 57 3.61 -29.68 -49.40
N GLU A 58 3.37 -29.54 -50.71
CA GLU A 58 2.08 -29.61 -51.44
C GLU A 58 1.02 -28.62 -50.92
N ILE A 59 0.65 -27.63 -51.76
CA ILE A 59 -0.73 -27.27 -52.15
C ILE A 59 -0.66 -26.47 -53.46
N ASP A 60 -1.33 -27.03 -54.46
CA ASP A 60 -1.70 -26.51 -55.79
C ASP A 60 -2.97 -25.61 -55.66
N PRO A 61 -3.46 -24.93 -56.71
CA PRO A 61 -2.95 -23.76 -57.43
C PRO A 61 -3.93 -22.55 -57.34
N VAL A 62 -3.59 -21.42 -57.97
CA VAL A 62 -4.43 -20.74 -59.01
C VAL A 62 -3.79 -19.42 -59.50
N ASN A 63 -3.57 -19.38 -60.82
CA ASN A 63 -3.35 -18.26 -61.76
C ASN A 63 -2.06 -17.42 -61.67
N GLN A 64 -1.01 -17.77 -62.41
CA GLN A 64 -0.75 -17.59 -63.87
C GLN A 64 -0.21 -16.20 -64.26
N GLY A 65 1.02 -16.21 -64.79
CA GLY A 65 1.66 -15.09 -65.49
C GLY A 65 3.13 -15.36 -65.78
N HIS A 66 3.41 -16.03 -66.91
CA HIS A 66 4.72 -16.45 -67.40
C HIS A 66 5.78 -15.34 -67.53
N ALA A 67 7.02 -15.65 -67.16
CA ALA A 67 8.23 -15.31 -67.92
C ALA A 67 9.37 -16.27 -67.51
N GLU A 68 9.71 -17.20 -68.41
CA GLU A 68 10.95 -18.00 -68.33
C GLU A 68 12.14 -17.09 -68.65
N ALA A 69 13.13 -17.07 -67.75
CA ALA A 69 14.48 -16.59 -68.05
C ALA A 69 15.46 -17.71 -67.70
N VAL A 70 15.93 -18.37 -68.76
CA VAL A 70 17.03 -19.33 -68.77
C VAL A 70 18.32 -18.59 -68.41
N LEU A 71 19.10 -19.10 -67.46
CA LEU A 71 20.47 -18.67 -67.23
C LEU A 71 21.41 -19.89 -67.23
N ASP A 72 22.37 -19.82 -68.16
CA ASP A 72 23.46 -20.76 -68.40
C ASP A 72 24.36 -20.92 -67.18
N ALA A 73 24.84 -22.14 -66.95
CA ALA A 73 25.60 -22.57 -65.79
C ALA A 73 27.12 -22.29 -65.86
N ASP A 74 27.59 -21.31 -66.64
CA ASP A 74 29.02 -21.06 -66.85
C ASP A 74 29.40 -19.57 -66.86
N SER A 75 29.11 -18.82 -65.80
CA SER A 75 29.80 -17.53 -65.59
C SER A 75 30.11 -17.25 -64.11
N GLU A 76 31.39 -17.02 -63.82
CA GLU A 76 31.85 -16.43 -62.57
C GLU A 76 31.12 -15.10 -62.37
N THR A 77 30.18 -15.06 -61.42
CA THR A 77 29.52 -13.82 -61.03
C THR A 77 30.38 -13.15 -59.97
N SER A 78 30.94 -11.98 -60.29
CA SER A 78 31.74 -11.24 -59.30
C SER A 78 30.87 -10.81 -58.12
N PHE A 79 31.42 -10.82 -56.90
CA PHE A 79 30.76 -10.34 -55.68
C PHE A 79 30.06 -8.98 -55.85
N HIS A 80 30.64 -8.10 -56.69
CA HIS A 80 30.06 -6.79 -57.01
C HIS A 80 28.77 -6.85 -57.86
N GLN A 81 28.57 -7.87 -58.69
CA GLN A 81 27.32 -8.04 -59.44
C GLN A 81 26.18 -8.53 -58.54
N VAL A 82 26.48 -9.43 -57.61
CA VAL A 82 25.50 -9.92 -56.62
C VAL A 82 25.09 -8.78 -55.68
N LEU A 83 26.04 -8.01 -55.16
CA LEU A 83 25.76 -6.87 -54.28
C LEU A 83 24.90 -5.79 -54.96
N ASN A 84 25.14 -5.51 -56.24
CA ASN A 84 24.32 -4.55 -57.01
C ASN A 84 22.90 -5.07 -57.30
N GLN A 85 22.73 -6.37 -57.55
CA GLN A 85 21.39 -6.96 -57.70
C GLN A 85 20.62 -6.95 -56.37
N THR A 86 21.27 -7.28 -55.25
CA THR A 86 20.65 -7.22 -53.93
C THR A 86 20.27 -5.78 -53.54
N ARG A 87 21.12 -4.79 -53.85
CA ARG A 87 20.80 -3.37 -53.67
C ARG A 87 19.58 -2.95 -54.48
N SER A 88 19.48 -3.37 -55.74
CA SER A 88 18.33 -3.04 -56.59
C SER A 88 17.02 -3.63 -56.04
N LEU A 89 17.05 -4.88 -55.57
CA LEU A 89 15.87 -5.57 -55.02
C LEU A 89 15.43 -4.99 -53.67
N VAL A 90 16.36 -4.57 -52.82
CA VAL A 90 16.06 -3.95 -51.53
C VAL A 90 15.50 -2.54 -51.70
N MET A 91 16.01 -1.77 -52.68
CA MET A 91 15.51 -0.42 -52.97
C MET A 91 14.12 -0.43 -53.63
N GLU A 92 13.72 -1.52 -54.28
CA GLU A 92 12.38 -1.70 -54.83
C GLU A 92 11.36 -2.26 -53.83
N SER A 93 11.77 -2.56 -52.59
CA SER A 93 10.86 -3.08 -51.55
C SER A 93 9.89 -2.01 -51.04
N VAL A 94 8.67 -2.44 -50.66
CA VAL A 94 7.60 -1.54 -50.17
C VAL A 94 8.06 -0.66 -49.00
N PHE A 95 8.95 -1.16 -48.15
CA PHE A 95 9.52 -0.43 -47.01
C PHE A 95 10.54 0.64 -47.43
N ALA A 96 11.36 0.38 -48.46
CA ALA A 96 12.28 1.39 -49.00
C ALA A 96 11.57 2.48 -49.82
N VAL A 97 10.43 2.17 -50.42
CA VAL A 97 9.60 3.13 -51.18
C VAL A 97 8.74 4.02 -50.26
N GLN A 98 8.31 3.51 -49.10
CA GLN A 98 7.46 4.27 -48.15
C GLN A 98 8.25 5.04 -47.07
N ASP A 99 9.47 4.60 -46.72
CA ASP A 99 10.31 5.28 -45.71
C ASP A 99 11.66 5.73 -46.30
N GLN A 100 11.77 7.05 -46.50
CA GLN A 100 12.94 7.69 -47.08
C GLN A 100 14.19 7.65 -46.18
N ALA A 101 14.03 7.44 -44.86
CA ALA A 101 15.13 7.26 -43.92
C ALA A 101 15.66 5.82 -43.95
N TYR A 102 14.77 4.83 -44.07
CA TYR A 102 15.14 3.43 -44.25
C TYR A 102 15.89 3.19 -45.57
N SER A 103 15.43 3.79 -46.67
CA SER A 103 16.14 3.76 -47.96
C SER A 103 17.56 4.34 -47.86
N ARG A 104 17.75 5.49 -47.20
CA ARG A 104 19.08 6.11 -47.03
C ARG A 104 20.02 5.33 -46.12
N PHE A 105 19.49 4.65 -45.11
CA PHE A 105 20.28 3.75 -44.26
C PHE A 105 20.76 2.53 -45.05
N MET A 106 19.85 1.86 -45.78
CA MET A 106 20.20 0.70 -46.59
C MET A 106 21.12 1.06 -47.76
N GLU A 107 21.04 2.30 -48.27
CA GLU A 107 21.95 2.78 -49.31
C GLU A 107 23.38 2.95 -48.79
N GLY A 108 23.56 3.36 -47.52
CA GLY A 108 24.86 3.45 -46.88
C GLY A 108 25.43 2.09 -46.42
N VAL A 109 24.57 1.13 -46.08
CA VAL A 109 24.97 -0.23 -45.70
C VAL A 109 25.38 -1.07 -46.93
N LEU A 110 24.79 -0.79 -48.09
CA LEU A 110 25.02 -1.53 -49.34
C LEU A 110 25.98 -0.81 -50.31
N ASP A 111 26.68 0.23 -49.84
CA ASP A 111 27.70 0.92 -50.64
C ASP A 111 29.04 0.18 -50.58
N SER A 112 29.65 -0.08 -51.74
CA SER A 112 30.84 -0.93 -51.84
C SER A 112 32.08 -0.34 -51.16
N ASP A 113 32.07 0.97 -50.87
CA ASP A 113 33.15 1.67 -50.17
C ASP A 113 33.05 1.59 -48.62
N ALA A 114 31.91 1.14 -48.06
CA ALA A 114 31.71 1.06 -46.61
C ALA A 114 32.25 -0.26 -45.98
N LEU A 115 32.65 -1.24 -46.79
CA LEU A 115 33.13 -2.55 -46.34
C LEU A 115 34.66 -2.68 -46.26
N GLY A 116 35.39 -1.56 -46.35
CA GLY A 116 36.81 -1.50 -45.97
C GLY A 116 37.75 -2.26 -46.91
N GLY A 117 38.39 -1.53 -47.81
CA GLY A 117 39.53 -2.06 -48.56
C GLY A 117 40.73 -2.27 -47.63
N ASP A 118 41.18 -3.51 -47.51
CA ASP A 118 42.62 -3.76 -47.44
C ASP A 118 42.98 -5.09 -48.13
N GLN A 119 44.05 -5.05 -48.91
CA GLN A 119 44.54 -6.17 -49.69
C GLN A 119 45.32 -7.15 -48.79
N LEU A 120 44.92 -8.42 -48.80
CA LEU A 120 45.79 -9.51 -48.36
C LEU A 120 46.23 -10.33 -49.58
N SER A 121 47.45 -10.05 -50.01
CA SER A 121 48.23 -10.76 -51.00
C SER A 121 48.68 -12.13 -50.46
N GLY A 122 48.57 -13.18 -51.27
CA GLY A 122 49.31 -14.42 -51.06
C GLY A 122 48.51 -15.68 -51.35
N ALA A 123 48.96 -16.43 -52.36
CA ALA A 123 48.33 -17.62 -52.88
C ALA A 123 48.34 -18.79 -51.88
N GLU A 124 47.16 -19.26 -51.47
CA GLU A 124 46.91 -20.67 -51.17
C GLU A 124 45.57 -21.07 -51.78
N SER A 125 45.64 -21.79 -52.89
CA SER A 125 44.50 -22.46 -53.53
C SER A 125 44.12 -23.68 -52.71
N VAL A 126 42.92 -23.68 -52.11
CA VAL A 126 42.32 -24.89 -51.54
C VAL A 126 41.14 -25.29 -52.42
N THR A 127 41.41 -26.24 -53.31
CA THR A 127 40.40 -26.92 -54.13
C THR A 127 39.87 -28.11 -53.33
N ILE A 128 38.57 -28.13 -53.03
CA ILE A 128 37.87 -29.36 -52.62
C ILE A 128 36.70 -29.54 -53.57
N SER A 129 36.89 -30.40 -54.57
CA SER A 129 35.85 -30.85 -55.48
C SER A 129 35.06 -31.98 -54.82
N ALA A 130 33.72 -31.85 -54.80
CA ALA A 130 32.82 -32.98 -54.61
C ALA A 130 32.07 -33.22 -55.93
N VAL A 131 32.05 -34.49 -56.35
CA VAL A 131 31.53 -34.98 -57.63
C VAL A 131 30.00 -34.99 -57.61
N SER A 132 29.38 -34.55 -58.70
CA SER A 132 27.99 -34.83 -59.06
C SER A 132 27.95 -35.87 -60.20
N ASP A 133 27.15 -36.91 -60.05
CA ASP A 133 26.67 -37.77 -61.13
C ASP A 133 25.34 -37.14 -61.67
N SER A 134 25.03 -37.04 -62.96
CA SER A 134 24.86 -38.16 -63.88
C SER A 134 24.55 -37.67 -65.30
N THR A 135 25.12 -38.34 -66.28
CA THR A 135 24.37 -38.96 -67.40
C THR A 135 25.35 -39.83 -68.17
N LEU A 136 25.10 -41.14 -68.21
CA LEU A 136 25.25 -42.00 -69.40
C LEU A 136 24.65 -43.37 -69.07
N LYS A 137 23.65 -43.75 -69.85
CA LYS A 137 22.89 -45.01 -69.77
C LYS A 137 23.36 -45.98 -70.85
N PRO A 138 22.93 -47.25 -70.75
CA PRO A 138 23.78 -48.42 -70.46
C PRO A 138 24.53 -48.92 -71.71
N GLN A 139 25.48 -49.84 -71.55
CA GLN A 139 25.51 -51.10 -72.31
C GLN A 139 26.67 -51.99 -71.85
N ALA A 140 26.38 -53.29 -71.84
CA ALA A 140 27.22 -54.42 -71.51
C ALA A 140 28.59 -54.40 -72.19
N VAL A 141 29.60 -55.02 -71.56
CA VAL A 141 30.63 -55.71 -72.34
C VAL A 141 31.01 -57.03 -71.68
N SER A 142 30.89 -58.06 -72.51
CA SER A 142 31.40 -59.42 -72.40
C SER A 142 32.91 -59.50 -72.13
N SER A 143 33.32 -60.66 -71.64
CA SER A 143 34.65 -61.26 -71.47
C SER A 143 35.79 -60.90 -72.47
N PRO A 144 37.08 -61.18 -72.11
CA PRO A 144 38.27 -60.51 -72.64
C PRO A 144 39.02 -61.28 -73.77
N SER A 145 39.76 -60.52 -74.60
CA SER A 145 40.82 -60.96 -75.56
C SER A 145 41.40 -59.69 -76.22
N GLY A 146 42.68 -59.43 -76.51
CA GLY A 146 43.96 -60.14 -76.44
C GLY A 146 45.06 -59.21 -77.03
N ASP A 147 46.31 -59.51 -76.66
CA ASP A 147 47.60 -59.26 -77.34
C ASP A 147 48.16 -57.82 -77.53
N ALA A 148 49.31 -57.51 -76.90
CA ALA A 148 50.64 -57.67 -77.53
C ALA A 148 51.83 -57.04 -76.74
N GLN A 149 52.79 -57.92 -76.40
CA GLN A 149 54.27 -57.80 -76.49
C GLN A 149 55.04 -56.71 -75.70
N ALA A 150 55.83 -57.12 -74.69
CA ALA A 150 57.28 -57.40 -74.85
C ALA A 150 57.99 -57.84 -73.54
N TRP A 151 58.80 -58.90 -73.69
CA TRP A 151 59.91 -59.41 -72.86
C TRP A 151 59.68 -60.25 -71.58
N MET A 152 59.96 -61.56 -71.75
CA MET A 152 60.51 -62.51 -70.77
C MET A 152 61.96 -62.10 -70.37
N PRO A 153 62.52 -62.51 -69.20
CA PRO A 153 62.78 -63.90 -68.80
C PRO A 153 62.20 -64.26 -67.41
N GLN A 154 61.47 -65.37 -67.27
CA GLN A 154 61.98 -66.71 -66.94
C GLN A 154 62.50 -66.81 -65.49
N ASP A 155 61.59 -67.06 -64.55
CA ASP A 155 61.64 -68.20 -63.62
C ASP A 155 60.37 -68.29 -62.78
N ALA A 156 59.95 -69.53 -62.51
CA ALA A 156 58.63 -69.92 -62.04
C ALA A 156 58.28 -69.43 -60.62
N ILE A 157 57.12 -68.77 -60.47
CA ILE A 157 56.42 -68.59 -59.20
C ILE A 157 54.94 -68.93 -59.39
N ASP A 158 54.48 -69.85 -58.55
CA ASP A 158 53.14 -70.42 -58.42
C ASP A 158 52.06 -69.33 -58.17
N THR A 159 51.08 -69.21 -59.06
CA THR A 159 49.96 -68.25 -58.96
C THR A 159 48.65 -68.96 -58.60
N THR A 160 48.51 -69.42 -57.35
CA THR A 160 47.22 -69.82 -56.78
C THR A 160 46.97 -69.17 -55.41
N LYS A 161 46.56 -67.89 -55.40
CA LYS A 161 45.69 -67.24 -54.37
C LYS A 161 45.51 -65.74 -54.67
N GLN A 162 44.29 -65.34 -55.02
CA GLN A 162 43.84 -63.93 -55.05
C GLN A 162 43.54 -63.48 -53.61
N PRO A 163 43.86 -62.24 -53.19
CA PRO A 163 43.51 -61.78 -51.84
C PRO A 163 41.99 -61.61 -51.70
N ALA A 164 41.44 -62.01 -50.55
CA ALA A 164 40.03 -61.90 -50.22
C ALA A 164 39.54 -60.43 -50.22
N SER A 165 38.38 -60.14 -50.83
CA SER A 165 37.74 -58.82 -50.87
C SER A 165 36.43 -58.78 -50.07
N ASP A 166 36.01 -57.60 -49.64
CA ASP A 166 34.73 -57.39 -48.93
C ASP A 166 33.54 -57.47 -49.90
N TYR A 167 32.41 -58.02 -49.44
CA TYR A 167 31.17 -58.09 -50.21
C TYR A 167 30.14 -57.14 -49.60
N LEU A 168 29.78 -56.10 -50.35
CA LEU A 168 28.88 -55.05 -49.88
C LEU A 168 27.43 -55.38 -50.27
N LEU A 169 26.54 -55.43 -49.28
CA LEU A 169 25.08 -55.45 -49.47
C LEU A 169 24.57 -54.01 -49.40
N ASP A 170 24.26 -53.43 -50.57
CA ASP A 170 23.85 -52.04 -50.71
C ASP A 170 22.46 -51.93 -51.35
N GLY A 171 21.51 -51.38 -50.59
CA GLY A 171 20.12 -51.16 -50.98
C GLY A 171 19.25 -52.42 -51.01
N GLY A 172 18.41 -52.60 -49.97
CA GLY A 172 17.33 -53.60 -49.97
C GLY A 172 17.34 -54.56 -48.77
N ARG A 173 16.41 -55.53 -48.80
CA ARG A 173 16.33 -56.63 -47.84
C ARG A 173 17.01 -57.88 -48.41
N TYR A 174 17.93 -58.46 -47.65
CA TYR A 174 18.66 -59.67 -48.01
C TYR A 174 18.31 -60.80 -47.05
N ASP A 175 17.89 -61.95 -47.57
CA ASP A 175 17.58 -63.13 -46.77
C ASP A 175 18.85 -63.94 -46.50
N ALA A 176 19.17 -64.17 -45.23
CA ALA A 176 20.39 -64.85 -44.79
C ALA A 176 20.47 -66.31 -45.30
N ALA A 177 19.35 -67.01 -45.45
CA ALA A 177 19.30 -68.38 -45.96
C ALA A 177 19.56 -68.43 -47.47
N GLN A 178 19.10 -67.40 -48.18
CA GLN A 178 19.35 -67.23 -49.60
C GLN A 178 20.80 -66.80 -49.85
N LEU A 179 21.30 -65.82 -49.10
CA LEU A 179 22.67 -65.32 -49.22
C LEU A 179 23.72 -66.39 -48.91
N ALA A 180 23.45 -67.26 -47.94
CA ALA A 180 24.29 -68.42 -47.61
C ALA A 180 24.35 -69.48 -48.74
N ARG A 181 23.37 -69.51 -49.65
CA ARG A 181 23.31 -70.43 -50.80
C ARG A 181 23.86 -69.81 -52.08
N ASP A 182 23.63 -68.51 -52.26
CA ASP A 182 23.92 -67.80 -53.51
C ASP A 182 25.37 -67.31 -53.60
N VAL A 183 26.08 -67.23 -52.47
CA VAL A 183 27.49 -66.78 -52.40
C VAL A 183 28.39 -67.93 -51.95
N SER A 184 29.47 -68.21 -52.69
CA SER A 184 30.54 -69.10 -52.20
C SER A 184 31.35 -68.35 -51.15
N LEU A 185 31.01 -68.52 -49.88
CA LEU A 185 31.55 -67.75 -48.74
C LEU A 185 32.99 -68.14 -48.34
N VAL A 186 33.68 -68.99 -49.11
CA VAL A 186 34.90 -69.69 -48.65
C VAL A 186 36.19 -68.86 -48.82
N ASP A 187 36.16 -67.73 -49.54
CA ASP A 187 37.35 -66.88 -49.82
C ASP A 187 37.11 -65.35 -49.64
N MET A 188 36.11 -64.93 -48.86
CA MET A 188 35.76 -63.50 -48.65
C MET A 188 36.37 -62.92 -47.36
N ARG A 189 36.68 -61.61 -47.36
CA ARG A 189 37.25 -60.94 -46.18
C ARG A 189 36.17 -60.59 -45.15
N SER A 190 35.08 -59.96 -45.59
CA SER A 190 33.90 -59.66 -44.77
C SER A 190 32.66 -59.50 -45.66
N LEU A 191 31.49 -59.84 -45.13
CA LEU A 191 30.19 -59.48 -45.68
C LEU A 191 29.70 -58.21 -44.97
N VAL A 192 29.59 -57.11 -45.70
CA VAL A 192 29.27 -55.78 -45.15
C VAL A 192 27.83 -55.42 -45.50
N VAL A 193 26.98 -55.19 -44.49
CA VAL A 193 25.62 -54.67 -44.67
C VAL A 193 25.68 -53.14 -44.60
N ALA A 194 25.55 -52.47 -45.75
CA ALA A 194 25.66 -51.01 -45.82
C ALA A 194 24.51 -50.31 -45.07
N PRO A 195 24.67 -49.02 -44.70
CA PRO A 195 23.56 -48.20 -44.21
C PRO A 195 22.36 -48.23 -45.17
N GLY A 196 21.14 -48.38 -44.63
CA GLY A 196 19.91 -48.49 -45.44
C GLY A 196 19.62 -49.89 -46.01
N SER A 197 20.54 -50.84 -45.89
CA SER A 197 20.31 -52.27 -46.18
C SER A 197 19.87 -53.03 -44.94
N MET A 198 19.15 -54.15 -45.14
CA MET A 198 18.67 -55.01 -44.06
C MET A 198 19.04 -56.46 -44.33
N LEU A 199 19.78 -57.07 -43.40
CA LEU A 199 20.00 -58.51 -43.35
C LEU A 199 18.89 -59.14 -42.51
N ALA A 200 17.99 -59.87 -43.18
CA ALA A 200 16.83 -60.52 -42.61
C ALA A 200 16.84 -62.04 -42.86
N GLY A 201 15.85 -62.77 -42.37
CA GLY A 201 15.71 -64.21 -42.61
C GLY A 201 16.52 -65.08 -41.65
N SER A 202 16.23 -66.38 -41.64
CA SER A 202 16.91 -67.36 -40.77
C SER A 202 17.95 -68.14 -41.56
N GLY A 203 19.20 -68.16 -41.13
CA GLY A 203 20.27 -68.81 -41.89
C GLY A 203 21.59 -68.95 -41.13
N SER A 204 22.57 -69.57 -41.76
CA SER A 204 23.95 -69.65 -41.25
C SER A 204 24.92 -69.06 -42.27
N LEU A 205 25.58 -67.97 -41.88
CA LEU A 205 26.58 -67.28 -42.68
C LEU A 205 27.97 -67.73 -42.22
N GLN A 206 28.75 -68.25 -43.17
CA GLN A 206 30.10 -68.81 -42.94
C GLN A 206 31.21 -67.80 -43.28
N ALA A 207 30.96 -66.50 -43.23
CA ALA A 207 31.95 -65.44 -43.39
C ALA A 207 31.88 -64.45 -42.21
N PRO A 208 32.95 -63.71 -41.91
CA PRO A 208 32.85 -62.56 -41.01
C PRO A 208 31.78 -61.59 -41.54
N VAL A 209 30.89 -61.11 -40.67
CA VAL A 209 29.81 -60.18 -41.05
C VAL A 209 29.98 -58.86 -40.31
N GLU A 210 29.91 -57.76 -41.04
CA GLU A 210 29.90 -56.40 -40.52
C GLU A 210 28.57 -55.74 -40.88
N VAL A 211 27.86 -55.19 -39.90
CA VAL A 211 26.56 -54.58 -40.08
C VAL A 211 26.66 -53.10 -39.78
N LEU A 212 26.41 -52.25 -40.78
CA LEU A 212 26.20 -50.81 -40.65
C LEU A 212 24.73 -50.41 -40.88
N GLY A 213 23.94 -51.31 -41.47
CA GLY A 213 22.49 -51.19 -41.67
C GLY A 213 21.67 -51.91 -40.59
N ILE A 214 20.65 -52.66 -41.00
CA ILE A 214 19.73 -53.36 -40.08
C ILE A 214 20.04 -54.85 -40.05
N LEU A 215 20.11 -55.44 -38.86
CA LEU A 215 20.09 -56.89 -38.63
C LEU A 215 18.76 -57.28 -37.97
N ALA A 216 17.98 -58.17 -38.58
CA ALA A 216 16.72 -58.65 -38.02
C ALA A 216 16.53 -60.15 -38.33
N PRO A 217 16.85 -61.06 -37.40
CA PRO A 217 16.70 -62.49 -37.64
C PRO A 217 15.29 -62.88 -38.12
N GLY A 218 15.22 -63.83 -39.06
CA GLY A 218 13.95 -64.34 -39.57
C GLY A 218 13.12 -63.38 -40.45
N TYR A 219 11.90 -63.82 -40.79
CA TYR A 219 10.80 -62.90 -41.08
C TYR A 219 10.04 -62.55 -39.78
N SER A 220 10.78 -62.66 -38.66
CA SER A 220 10.39 -62.52 -37.27
C SER A 220 9.30 -63.50 -36.78
N PRO A 221 9.52 -64.25 -35.69
CA PRO A 221 10.82 -64.60 -35.10
C PRO A 221 11.66 -65.55 -35.99
N GLY A 222 12.97 -65.62 -35.77
CA GLY A 222 13.92 -66.48 -36.48
C GLY A 222 15.30 -66.60 -35.85
N VAL A 223 16.20 -67.35 -36.50
CA VAL A 223 17.57 -67.59 -36.01
C VAL A 223 18.60 -67.22 -37.06
N ALA A 224 19.51 -66.30 -36.71
CA ALA A 224 20.68 -65.95 -37.52
C ALA A 224 21.95 -66.54 -36.88
N ASN A 225 22.69 -67.36 -37.62
CA ASN A 225 23.95 -67.95 -37.16
C ASN A 225 25.13 -67.35 -37.93
N PHE A 226 26.12 -66.83 -37.22
CA PHE A 226 27.35 -66.24 -37.77
C PHE A 226 28.52 -67.10 -37.32
N THR A 227 29.14 -67.85 -38.24
CA THR A 227 30.12 -68.87 -37.86
C THR A 227 31.54 -68.32 -37.72
N ASN A 228 31.81 -67.12 -38.26
CA ASN A 228 33.15 -66.50 -38.32
C ASN A 228 33.17 -65.08 -37.73
N GLY A 229 32.32 -64.81 -36.73
CA GLY A 229 32.22 -63.52 -36.05
C GLY A 229 31.19 -62.55 -36.63
N LEU A 230 30.76 -61.60 -35.79
CA LEU A 230 29.79 -60.54 -36.10
C LEU A 230 30.32 -59.21 -35.55
N THR A 231 30.33 -58.18 -36.38
CA THR A 231 30.63 -56.80 -35.98
C THR A 231 29.41 -55.93 -36.26
N LEU A 232 28.83 -55.36 -35.21
CA LEU A 232 27.81 -54.32 -35.31
C LEU A 232 28.52 -52.97 -35.20
N ASP A 233 28.30 -52.09 -36.17
CA ASP A 233 28.86 -50.75 -36.18
C ASP A 233 27.92 -49.75 -35.47
N SER A 234 28.44 -48.56 -35.16
CA SER A 234 27.72 -47.43 -34.54
C SER A 234 26.44 -47.02 -35.28
N GLY A 235 26.41 -47.15 -36.62
CA GLY A 235 25.21 -46.86 -37.43
C GLY A 235 24.17 -47.98 -37.47
N SER A 236 24.48 -49.16 -36.91
CA SER A 236 23.66 -50.35 -37.06
C SER A 236 22.42 -50.36 -36.17
N THR A 237 21.36 -51.06 -36.60
CA THR A 237 20.19 -51.37 -35.77
C THR A 237 19.96 -52.88 -35.75
N THR A 238 20.00 -53.48 -34.56
CA THR A 238 19.63 -54.88 -34.34
C THR A 238 18.20 -54.95 -33.85
N VAL A 239 17.32 -55.59 -34.62
CA VAL A 239 15.90 -55.75 -34.31
C VAL A 239 15.65 -57.14 -33.74
N ILE A 240 14.96 -57.20 -32.60
CA ILE A 240 14.61 -58.42 -31.87
C ILE A 240 13.10 -58.40 -31.58
N GLU A 241 12.36 -59.32 -32.17
CA GLU A 241 10.95 -59.52 -31.91
C GLU A 241 10.72 -60.62 -30.85
N LEU A 242 9.82 -60.34 -29.90
CA LEU A 242 9.40 -61.25 -28.83
C LEU A 242 7.92 -61.62 -29.01
N GLY A 243 7.64 -62.84 -29.46
CA GLY A 243 6.29 -63.39 -29.69
C GLY A 243 5.96 -64.65 -28.87
N GLY A 244 6.88 -65.14 -28.04
CA GLY A 244 6.76 -66.36 -27.25
C GLY A 244 8.07 -66.72 -26.55
N MET A 245 8.13 -67.86 -25.84
CA MET A 245 9.28 -68.23 -24.99
C MET A 245 10.33 -69.13 -25.66
N ASP A 246 10.08 -69.61 -26.88
CA ASP A 246 10.99 -70.55 -27.56
C ASP A 246 11.94 -69.79 -28.51
N PRO A 247 13.26 -69.99 -28.47
CA PRO A 247 14.19 -69.32 -29.38
C PRO A 247 13.94 -69.72 -30.84
N GLY A 248 13.97 -68.75 -31.74
CA GLY A 248 13.82 -68.93 -33.19
C GLY A 248 12.39 -69.13 -33.70
N THR A 249 11.45 -69.50 -32.83
CA THR A 249 10.01 -69.63 -33.19
C THR A 249 9.10 -68.75 -32.35
N GLY A 250 9.50 -68.47 -31.11
CA GLY A 250 8.85 -67.54 -30.19
C GLY A 250 9.55 -66.19 -30.14
N TYR A 251 10.88 -66.13 -30.18
CA TYR A 251 11.64 -64.87 -30.23
C TYR A 251 12.90 -64.98 -31.09
N ASP A 252 13.42 -63.84 -31.55
CA ASP A 252 14.62 -63.83 -32.40
C ASP A 252 15.90 -64.19 -31.65
N GLN A 253 16.75 -64.99 -32.30
CA GLN A 253 18.03 -65.37 -31.75
C GLN A 253 19.17 -65.20 -32.75
N ILE A 254 20.26 -64.61 -32.27
CA ILE A 254 21.52 -64.47 -32.97
C ILE A 254 22.55 -65.39 -32.29
N ASN A 255 23.20 -66.25 -33.05
CA ASN A 255 24.26 -67.12 -32.55
C ASN A 255 25.56 -66.80 -33.29
N VAL A 256 26.61 -66.43 -32.56
CA VAL A 256 27.92 -66.08 -33.10
C VAL A 256 28.95 -67.10 -32.63
N ALA A 257 29.45 -67.94 -33.53
CA ALA A 257 30.66 -68.73 -33.26
C ALA A 257 31.87 -67.80 -33.48
N GLY A 258 32.69 -67.59 -32.45
CA GLY A 258 33.75 -66.58 -32.40
C GLY A 258 33.40 -65.28 -31.68
N GLY A 259 34.09 -64.19 -32.03
CA GLY A 259 33.95 -62.88 -31.39
C GLY A 259 32.77 -62.06 -31.93
N ALA A 260 31.99 -61.48 -31.02
CA ALA A 260 30.97 -60.47 -31.32
C ALA A 260 31.47 -59.07 -30.90
N THR A 261 31.44 -58.11 -31.82
CA THR A 261 31.64 -56.69 -31.50
C THR A 261 30.29 -56.01 -31.53
N LEU A 262 29.87 -55.43 -30.41
CA LEU A 262 28.57 -54.78 -30.25
C LEU A 262 28.74 -53.26 -30.24
N ASN A 263 27.86 -52.60 -30.98
CA ASN A 263 27.71 -51.15 -31.09
C ASN A 263 26.30 -50.88 -31.67
N GLY A 264 25.95 -49.61 -31.91
CA GLY A 264 24.70 -49.22 -32.55
C GLY A 264 23.48 -49.42 -31.64
N LYS A 265 22.29 -49.53 -32.25
CA LYS A 265 21.01 -49.54 -31.55
C LYS A 265 20.41 -50.94 -31.43
N LEU A 266 19.96 -51.32 -30.25
CA LEU A 266 19.04 -52.46 -30.04
C LEU A 266 17.59 -51.99 -30.17
N GLN A 267 16.76 -52.69 -30.94
CA GLN A 267 15.33 -52.42 -31.02
C GLN A 267 14.55 -53.68 -30.65
N VAL A 268 13.83 -53.63 -29.54
CA VAL A 268 12.98 -54.72 -29.05
C VAL A 268 11.52 -54.39 -29.39
N SER A 269 10.78 -55.38 -29.88
CA SER A 269 9.34 -55.21 -30.07
C SER A 269 8.56 -56.49 -29.77
N LEU A 270 7.30 -56.33 -29.33
CA LEU A 270 6.40 -57.45 -29.10
C LEU A 270 5.71 -57.87 -30.40
N HIS A 271 5.60 -59.18 -30.62
CA HIS A 271 4.94 -59.77 -31.78
C HIS A 271 3.77 -60.67 -31.38
N GLY A 272 2.79 -60.86 -32.28
CA GLY A 272 1.72 -61.85 -32.10
C GLY A 272 0.77 -61.64 -30.91
N GLY A 273 0.76 -60.45 -30.29
CA GLY A 273 -0.03 -60.15 -29.09
C GLY A 273 0.53 -60.77 -27.81
N PHE A 274 1.80 -61.19 -27.83
CA PHE A 274 2.49 -61.72 -26.66
C PHE A 274 2.59 -60.68 -25.55
N LYS A 275 2.45 -61.13 -24.29
CA LYS A 275 2.52 -60.29 -23.09
C LYS A 275 3.45 -60.96 -22.08
N PRO A 276 4.72 -60.53 -22.01
CA PRO A 276 5.68 -61.06 -21.05
C PRO A 276 5.23 -60.85 -19.60
N LYS A 277 5.75 -61.68 -18.71
CA LYS A 277 5.50 -61.63 -17.27
C LYS A 277 6.81 -61.36 -16.52
N GLU A 278 6.67 -60.88 -15.28
CA GLU A 278 7.77 -60.77 -14.33
C GLU A 278 8.64 -62.04 -14.34
N GLY A 279 9.94 -61.87 -14.58
CA GLY A 279 10.97 -62.92 -14.59
C GLY A 279 11.14 -63.66 -15.92
N ASP A 280 10.29 -63.45 -16.93
CA ASP A 280 10.49 -64.08 -18.25
C ASP A 280 11.85 -63.65 -18.84
N THR A 281 12.62 -64.60 -19.36
CA THR A 281 13.99 -64.36 -19.84
C THR A 281 14.17 -64.80 -21.30
N PHE A 282 14.71 -63.91 -22.14
CA PHE A 282 14.92 -64.13 -23.58
C PHE A 282 16.42 -64.02 -23.91
N THR A 283 17.07 -65.13 -24.28
CA THR A 283 18.50 -65.14 -24.65
C THR A 283 18.65 -64.91 -26.14
N PHE A 284 18.76 -63.64 -26.54
CA PHE A 284 18.66 -63.23 -27.93
C PHE A 284 20.01 -63.15 -28.66
N ILE A 285 21.14 -63.11 -27.94
CA ILE A 285 22.47 -63.31 -28.54
C ILE A 285 23.25 -64.36 -27.74
N ASN A 286 23.84 -65.33 -28.43
CA ASN A 286 24.88 -66.21 -27.89
C ASN A 286 26.21 -65.95 -28.62
N TYR A 287 27.33 -65.93 -27.89
CA TYR A 287 28.68 -65.76 -28.45
C TYR A 287 29.75 -66.50 -27.65
N ASP A 288 30.91 -66.77 -28.27
CA ASP A 288 32.07 -67.31 -27.55
C ASP A 288 32.82 -66.23 -26.77
N SER A 289 32.87 -65.00 -27.32
CA SER A 289 33.44 -63.82 -26.67
C SER A 289 32.79 -62.54 -27.20
N VAL A 290 32.76 -61.49 -26.39
CA VAL A 290 32.16 -60.19 -26.75
C VAL A 290 33.09 -59.03 -26.43
N SER A 291 33.06 -58.00 -27.25
CA SER A 291 33.61 -56.68 -26.96
C SER A 291 32.60 -55.59 -27.30
N GLY A 292 32.54 -54.54 -26.49
CA GLY A 292 31.53 -53.47 -26.63
C GLY A 292 30.17 -53.84 -26.02
N SER A 293 29.19 -52.99 -26.30
CA SER A 293 27.79 -53.06 -25.87
C SER A 293 26.95 -52.31 -26.90
N PHE A 294 25.62 -52.45 -26.86
CA PHE A 294 24.77 -51.52 -27.62
C PHE A 294 24.91 -50.10 -27.06
N ASP A 295 24.98 -49.11 -27.94
CA ASP A 295 25.12 -47.69 -27.57
C ASP A 295 23.77 -47.09 -27.14
N SER A 296 22.67 -47.61 -27.68
CA SER A 296 21.31 -47.22 -27.32
C SER A 296 20.33 -48.37 -27.50
N ALA A 297 19.15 -48.26 -26.90
CA ALA A 297 18.07 -49.22 -27.10
C ALA A 297 16.71 -48.56 -27.23
N GLN A 298 15.80 -49.26 -27.91
CA GLN A 298 14.40 -48.90 -28.09
C GLN A 298 13.50 -50.08 -27.71
N GLY A 299 12.34 -49.79 -27.12
CA GLY A 299 11.34 -50.79 -26.73
C GLY A 299 11.70 -51.59 -25.49
N LEU A 300 12.56 -51.04 -24.62
CA LEU A 300 12.88 -51.64 -23.33
C LEU A 300 11.80 -51.42 -22.27
N VAL A 301 10.84 -50.52 -22.51
CA VAL A 301 9.66 -50.30 -21.65
C VAL A 301 8.41 -50.51 -22.49
N ASP A 302 7.45 -51.22 -21.91
CA ASP A 302 6.09 -51.39 -22.40
C ASP A 302 5.13 -50.90 -21.31
N ALA A 303 4.90 -49.59 -21.30
CA ALA A 303 4.02 -48.94 -20.33
C ALA A 303 2.58 -49.46 -20.39
N ALA A 304 2.11 -49.87 -21.58
CA ALA A 304 0.76 -50.38 -21.79
C ALA A 304 0.51 -51.73 -21.09
N ASN A 305 1.54 -52.57 -20.97
CA ASN A 305 1.47 -53.82 -20.22
C ASN A 305 2.16 -53.74 -18.85
N GLY A 306 2.75 -52.60 -18.48
CA GLY A 306 3.41 -52.36 -17.21
C GLY A 306 4.66 -53.22 -17.01
N ILE A 307 5.44 -53.45 -18.08
CA ILE A 307 6.67 -54.26 -18.07
C ILE A 307 7.83 -53.43 -18.63
N TYR A 308 9.04 -53.63 -18.10
CA TYR A 308 10.30 -53.21 -18.70
C TYR A 308 11.26 -54.40 -18.83
N TYR A 309 12.30 -54.29 -19.65
CA TYR A 309 13.29 -55.35 -19.85
C TYR A 309 14.66 -54.93 -19.32
N GLU A 310 15.22 -55.72 -18.41
CA GLU A 310 16.60 -55.63 -17.98
C GLU A 310 17.51 -56.36 -18.99
N ILE A 311 18.55 -55.69 -19.51
CA ILE A 311 19.58 -56.30 -20.35
C ILE A 311 20.71 -56.86 -19.46
N LYS A 312 20.92 -58.17 -19.54
CA LYS A 312 22.05 -58.84 -18.89
C LYS A 312 23.09 -59.27 -19.93
N GLN A 313 24.23 -58.58 -19.97
CA GLN A 313 25.41 -59.02 -20.70
C GLN A 313 26.22 -60.02 -19.85
N ASN A 314 26.09 -61.29 -20.17
CA ASN A 314 26.86 -62.36 -19.54
C ASN A 314 28.14 -62.66 -20.34
N THR A 315 28.99 -63.54 -19.81
CA THR A 315 30.26 -63.93 -20.45
C THR A 315 30.09 -64.56 -21.84
N ASN A 316 28.94 -65.20 -22.13
CA ASN A 316 28.67 -65.93 -23.37
C ASN A 316 27.31 -65.63 -24.01
N SER A 317 26.54 -64.69 -23.46
CA SER A 317 25.18 -64.40 -23.93
C SER A 317 24.71 -63.01 -23.54
N ILE A 318 23.71 -62.50 -24.27
CA ILE A 318 22.89 -61.35 -23.84
C ILE A 318 21.45 -61.80 -23.68
N GLN A 319 20.87 -61.39 -22.56
CA GLN A 319 19.50 -61.71 -22.17
C GLN A 319 18.68 -60.44 -21.96
N LEU A 320 17.40 -60.51 -22.30
CA LEU A 320 16.36 -59.59 -21.82
C LEU A 320 15.57 -60.29 -20.70
N VAL A 321 15.47 -59.67 -19.53
CA VAL A 321 14.67 -60.16 -18.40
C VAL A 321 13.51 -59.21 -18.16
N ALA A 322 12.28 -59.69 -18.27
CA ALA A 322 11.08 -58.88 -18.07
C ALA A 322 10.81 -58.61 -16.59
N HIS A 323 10.49 -57.36 -16.25
CA HIS A 323 10.17 -56.90 -14.90
C HIS A 323 8.95 -55.97 -14.92
N LYS A 324 8.17 -55.95 -13.85
CA LYS A 324 7.04 -55.04 -13.67
C LYS A 324 7.53 -53.62 -13.44
N VAL A 325 6.86 -52.68 -14.09
CA VAL A 325 6.97 -51.26 -13.81
C VAL A 325 6.22 -51.00 -12.50
N ASP A 326 6.93 -50.49 -11.48
CA ASP A 326 6.32 -50.08 -10.22
C ASP A 326 5.50 -48.78 -10.39
N THR A 327 4.70 -48.43 -9.38
CA THR A 327 3.79 -47.29 -9.42
C THR A 327 4.53 -45.95 -9.58
N ALA A 328 5.71 -45.79 -8.97
CA ALA A 328 6.51 -44.56 -9.07
C ALA A 328 7.11 -44.38 -10.46
N THR A 329 7.60 -45.47 -11.05
CA THR A 329 8.14 -45.48 -12.42
C THR A 329 7.03 -45.24 -13.43
N ALA A 330 5.84 -45.83 -13.22
CA ALA A 330 4.67 -45.56 -14.06
C ALA A 330 4.23 -44.09 -13.99
N PHE A 331 4.32 -43.46 -12.81
CA PHE A 331 4.08 -42.02 -12.66
C PHE A 331 5.11 -41.19 -13.43
N LEU A 332 6.41 -41.52 -13.32
CA LEU A 332 7.47 -40.82 -14.04
C LEU A 332 7.31 -40.92 -15.56
N ILE A 333 6.99 -42.11 -16.08
CA ILE A 333 6.68 -42.32 -17.49
C ILE A 333 5.53 -41.40 -17.92
N SER A 334 4.43 -41.40 -17.16
CA SER A 334 3.27 -40.53 -17.46
C SER A 334 3.56 -39.04 -17.30
N ALA A 335 4.46 -38.65 -16.39
CA ALA A 335 4.78 -37.26 -16.10
C ALA A 335 5.78 -36.66 -17.12
N LEU A 336 6.46 -37.53 -17.87
CA LEU A 336 7.40 -37.17 -18.93
C LEU A 336 6.83 -37.36 -20.35
N ASP A 337 5.72 -38.09 -20.50
CA ASP A 337 5.03 -38.35 -21.78
C ASP A 337 4.58 -37.05 -22.45
N GLY A 338 5.27 -36.62 -23.52
CA GLY A 338 4.82 -35.49 -24.32
C GLY A 338 5.82 -34.81 -25.26
N SER A 339 7.08 -35.21 -25.30
CA SER A 339 8.11 -34.47 -26.06
C SER A 339 9.29 -35.34 -26.45
N GLY A 340 9.14 -36.14 -27.51
CA GLY A 340 10.20 -37.03 -27.98
C GLY A 340 11.56 -36.34 -28.13
N LEU A 341 12.60 -36.95 -27.55
CA LEU A 341 14.00 -36.49 -27.61
C LEU A 341 14.70 -37.08 -28.83
N ASN A 342 15.26 -36.26 -29.73
CA ASN A 342 16.23 -36.70 -30.76
C ASN A 342 15.85 -37.99 -31.52
N GLY A 343 14.55 -38.24 -31.73
CA GLY A 343 14.04 -39.44 -32.41
C GLY A 343 13.86 -40.70 -31.54
N LEU A 344 14.07 -40.61 -30.22
CA LEU A 344 13.67 -41.59 -29.21
C LEU A 344 12.37 -41.13 -28.52
N ILE A 345 11.51 -42.08 -28.19
CA ILE A 345 10.31 -41.84 -27.36
C ILE A 345 10.70 -41.94 -25.87
N ASP A 346 9.97 -41.26 -24.99
CA ASP A 346 10.31 -41.10 -23.56
C ASP A 346 10.53 -42.45 -22.83
N ASP A 347 9.80 -43.48 -23.25
CA ASP A 347 9.94 -44.88 -22.81
C ASP A 347 11.32 -45.50 -23.11
N ASP A 348 12.00 -45.08 -24.17
CA ASP A 348 13.32 -45.60 -24.55
C ASP A 348 14.41 -45.07 -23.61
N VAL A 349 14.34 -43.78 -23.27
CA VAL A 349 15.27 -43.14 -22.31
C VAL A 349 15.07 -43.72 -20.92
N ILE A 350 13.81 -43.85 -20.49
CA ILE A 350 13.46 -44.47 -19.21
C ILE A 350 13.91 -45.93 -19.19
N GLY A 351 13.69 -46.69 -20.28
CA GLY A 351 14.12 -48.07 -20.38
C GLY A 351 15.63 -48.25 -20.31
N MET A 352 16.41 -47.36 -20.93
CA MET A 352 17.87 -47.34 -20.75
C MET A 352 18.28 -46.93 -19.32
N ALA A 353 17.59 -45.96 -18.70
CA ALA A 353 17.85 -45.55 -17.32
C ALA A 353 17.54 -46.65 -16.29
N MET A 354 16.54 -47.50 -16.57
CA MET A 354 16.22 -48.69 -15.79
C MET A 354 17.22 -49.83 -15.99
N ASN A 355 18.20 -49.66 -16.89
CA ASN A 355 19.29 -50.58 -17.18
C ASN A 355 20.66 -50.01 -16.79
N PRO A 356 20.84 -49.56 -15.54
CA PRO A 356 22.03 -48.81 -15.15
C PRO A 356 23.31 -49.62 -15.33
N SER A 357 23.28 -50.91 -15.02
CA SER A 357 24.42 -51.81 -15.14
C SER A 357 24.90 -52.02 -16.58
N TYR A 358 24.02 -51.80 -17.57
CA TYR A 358 24.29 -52.03 -18.99
C TYR A 358 24.65 -50.75 -19.74
N PHE A 359 23.90 -49.67 -19.52
CA PHE A 359 24.13 -48.38 -20.20
C PHE A 359 24.85 -47.33 -19.35
N MET A 360 24.82 -47.41 -18.02
CA MET A 360 25.28 -46.31 -17.17
C MET A 360 26.72 -46.48 -16.70
N LYS A 361 27.55 -45.54 -17.13
CA LYS A 361 28.51 -44.96 -16.20
C LYS A 361 28.24 -43.50 -15.85
N ASP A 362 27.56 -42.71 -16.68
CA ASP A 362 26.99 -41.40 -16.38
C ASP A 362 26.18 -40.94 -17.61
N LEU A 363 24.85 -41.14 -17.60
CA LEU A 363 23.99 -40.71 -18.71
C LEU A 363 23.33 -39.38 -18.35
N SER A 364 23.66 -38.33 -19.11
CA SER A 364 22.95 -37.04 -19.11
C SER A 364 22.18 -36.95 -20.42
N TYR A 365 20.88 -36.72 -20.35
CA TYR A 365 20.02 -36.52 -21.52
C TYR A 365 19.35 -35.16 -21.41
N ASP A 366 19.37 -34.32 -22.44
CA ASP A 366 18.54 -33.11 -22.47
C ASP A 366 17.07 -33.48 -22.71
N VAL A 367 16.33 -33.79 -21.64
CA VAL A 367 14.87 -33.98 -21.73
C VAL A 367 14.21 -32.62 -21.85
N SER A 368 13.75 -32.23 -23.04
CA SER A 368 12.98 -30.99 -23.24
C SER A 368 11.48 -31.26 -23.09
N GLY A 369 10.95 -31.26 -21.86
CA GLY A 369 9.53 -31.58 -21.60
C GLY A 369 8.90 -30.78 -20.45
N SER A 370 7.59 -30.89 -20.28
CA SER A 370 6.86 -30.30 -19.15
C SER A 370 6.62 -31.35 -18.06
N LEU A 371 7.33 -31.24 -16.93
CA LEU A 371 7.11 -32.06 -15.74
C LEU A 371 5.98 -31.45 -14.90
N ALA A 372 4.81 -32.07 -14.92
CA ALA A 372 3.67 -31.69 -14.07
C ALA A 372 3.58 -32.65 -12.86
N LEU A 373 4.07 -32.22 -11.71
CA LEU A 373 4.09 -33.03 -10.48
C LEU A 373 2.74 -33.03 -9.73
N GLY A 374 1.71 -32.38 -10.29
CA GLY A 374 0.42 -32.17 -9.63
C GLY A 374 0.44 -30.99 -8.63
N SER A 375 -0.71 -30.70 -8.03
CA SER A 375 -0.86 -29.66 -6.99
C SER A 375 -0.33 -28.26 -7.37
N GLY A 376 -0.38 -27.93 -8.66
CA GLY A 376 -0.03 -26.61 -9.20
C GLY A 376 1.47 -26.35 -9.39
N LEU A 377 2.32 -27.38 -9.36
CA LEU A 377 3.73 -27.32 -9.76
C LEU A 377 3.90 -27.88 -11.18
N SER A 378 4.42 -27.05 -12.10
CA SER A 378 4.79 -27.44 -13.45
C SER A 378 6.16 -26.89 -13.80
N LEU A 379 7.07 -27.71 -14.33
CA LEU A 379 8.45 -27.34 -14.62
C LEU A 379 8.77 -27.70 -16.08
N SER A 380 9.64 -26.94 -16.75
CA SER A 380 10.15 -27.26 -18.09
C SER A 380 11.54 -26.68 -18.31
N GLY A 381 12.49 -27.50 -18.74
CA GLY A 381 13.90 -27.14 -18.96
C GLY A 381 14.74 -28.39 -19.21
N SER A 382 16.07 -28.25 -19.25
CA SER A 382 16.97 -29.41 -19.36
C SER A 382 16.98 -30.20 -18.05
N MET A 383 16.89 -31.54 -18.15
CA MET A 383 16.73 -32.42 -16.99
C MET A 383 17.74 -33.57 -16.98
N PHE A 384 18.45 -33.79 -15.88
CA PHE A 384 19.27 -34.99 -15.67
C PHE A 384 18.45 -36.06 -14.91
N LEU A 385 18.51 -37.33 -15.34
CA LEU A 385 17.83 -38.44 -14.68
C LEU A 385 18.82 -39.56 -14.31
N GLY A 386 18.82 -39.94 -13.03
CA GLY A 386 19.56 -41.08 -12.50
C GLY A 386 18.65 -42.04 -11.75
N TYR A 387 18.95 -43.33 -11.83
CA TYR A 387 18.22 -44.39 -11.13
C TYR A 387 19.18 -45.34 -10.38
N GLN A 388 18.79 -45.74 -9.19
CA GLN A 388 19.45 -46.77 -8.38
C GLN A 388 18.39 -47.71 -7.82
N SER A 389 18.42 -48.98 -8.23
CA SER A 389 17.42 -50.00 -7.86
C SER A 389 17.54 -50.56 -6.44
N ASP A 390 18.67 -50.33 -5.76
CA ASP A 390 18.92 -50.83 -4.41
C ASP A 390 19.63 -49.79 -3.54
N PHE A 391 18.87 -48.78 -3.12
CA PHE A 391 19.31 -47.78 -2.16
C PHE A 391 18.96 -48.25 -0.74
N SER A 392 19.97 -48.63 0.04
CA SER A 392 19.76 -49.12 1.41
C SER A 392 19.78 -47.98 2.43
N LEU A 393 18.74 -47.91 3.26
CA LEU A 393 18.69 -47.02 4.43
C LEU A 393 18.39 -47.86 5.68
N GLY A 394 19.43 -48.14 6.46
CA GLY A 394 19.33 -49.10 7.57
C GLY A 394 19.13 -50.53 7.05
N ASN A 395 18.01 -51.17 7.42
CA ASN A 395 17.65 -52.53 7.00
C ASN A 395 16.59 -52.56 5.86
N GLU A 396 16.10 -51.40 5.43
CA GLU A 396 15.10 -51.29 4.37
C GLU A 396 15.78 -50.87 3.05
N HIS A 397 15.16 -51.26 1.94
CA HIS A 397 15.67 -51.06 0.59
C HIS A 397 14.68 -50.24 -0.24
N TYR A 398 15.22 -49.30 -1.02
CA TYR A 398 14.45 -48.33 -1.79
C TYR A 398 14.92 -48.29 -3.24
N SER A 399 13.99 -48.04 -4.15
CA SER A 399 14.31 -47.55 -5.49
C SER A 399 14.54 -46.05 -5.40
N ALA A 400 15.72 -45.57 -5.81
CA ALA A 400 16.10 -44.16 -5.74
C ALA A 400 16.17 -43.53 -7.13
N TRP A 401 15.29 -42.57 -7.37
CA TRP A 401 15.33 -41.69 -8.54
C TRP A 401 15.98 -40.36 -8.16
N ARG A 402 16.87 -39.87 -9.03
CA ARG A 402 17.57 -38.60 -8.89
C ARG A 402 17.26 -37.77 -10.13
N LEU A 403 16.64 -36.61 -9.92
CA LEU A 403 16.28 -35.71 -11.00
C LEU A 403 16.96 -34.35 -10.77
N GLY A 404 17.78 -33.93 -11.71
CA GLY A 404 18.34 -32.58 -11.77
C GLY A 404 17.60 -31.75 -12.80
N LEU A 405 17.30 -30.49 -12.50
CA LEU A 405 16.73 -29.52 -13.44
C LEU A 405 17.68 -28.33 -13.49
N GLU A 406 18.22 -28.00 -14.66
CA GLU A 406 19.12 -26.87 -14.85
C GLU A 406 18.48 -25.80 -15.75
N ASN A 407 18.54 -24.54 -15.34
CA ASN A 407 17.96 -23.39 -16.05
C ASN A 407 16.49 -23.62 -16.47
N ALA A 408 15.72 -24.30 -15.61
CA ALA A 408 14.34 -24.64 -15.90
C ALA A 408 13.41 -23.44 -15.65
N SER A 409 12.36 -23.36 -16.44
CA SER A 409 11.22 -22.50 -16.17
C SER A 409 10.13 -23.29 -15.44
N GLY A 410 9.22 -22.63 -14.75
CA GLY A 410 8.14 -23.32 -14.08
C GLY A 410 7.05 -22.41 -13.53
N TYR A 411 6.02 -23.02 -12.99
CA TYR A 411 4.95 -22.38 -12.26
C TYR A 411 4.66 -23.15 -10.97
N PHE A 412 4.44 -22.42 -9.88
CA PHE A 412 4.07 -22.95 -8.57
C PHE A 412 2.89 -22.13 -8.02
N GLY A 413 1.68 -22.69 -8.01
CA GLY A 413 0.47 -21.96 -7.59
C GLY A 413 -0.68 -22.86 -7.17
N SER A 414 -1.85 -22.28 -6.91
CA SER A 414 -3.05 -23.03 -6.48
C SER A 414 -3.80 -23.75 -7.62
N GLY A 415 -3.26 -23.71 -8.84
CA GLY A 415 -3.84 -24.32 -10.05
C GLY A 415 -2.78 -24.58 -11.12
N PRO A 416 -3.16 -25.10 -12.31
CA PRO A 416 -2.22 -25.31 -13.40
C PRO A 416 -1.69 -23.98 -13.97
N GLN A 417 -0.54 -24.01 -14.66
CA GLN A 417 0.16 -22.83 -15.25
C GLN A 417 -0.71 -21.94 -16.15
N ALA A 418 -1.75 -22.51 -16.78
CA ALA A 418 -2.71 -21.79 -17.62
C ALA A 418 -3.88 -21.13 -16.85
N SER A 419 -3.95 -21.28 -15.53
CA SER A 419 -5.04 -20.76 -14.71
C SER A 419 -4.88 -19.26 -14.44
N SER A 420 -6.00 -18.56 -14.20
CA SER A 420 -6.01 -17.19 -13.68
C SER A 420 -5.74 -17.14 -12.16
N GLN A 421 -5.39 -18.27 -11.54
CA GLN A 421 -5.26 -18.39 -10.10
C GLN A 421 -3.89 -17.91 -9.61
N PRO A 422 -3.78 -17.47 -8.34
CA PRO A 422 -2.53 -16.99 -7.77
C PRO A 422 -1.41 -18.04 -7.79
N GLY A 423 -0.23 -17.63 -8.26
CA GLY A 423 0.96 -18.47 -8.22
C GLY A 423 2.23 -17.70 -8.57
N LEU A 424 3.35 -18.42 -8.58
CA LEU A 424 4.68 -17.97 -8.95
C LEU A 424 5.02 -18.52 -10.32
N SER A 425 5.47 -17.67 -11.23
CA SER A 425 6.17 -18.07 -12.46
C SER A 425 7.67 -17.91 -12.23
N ILE A 426 8.43 -18.92 -12.61
CA ILE A 426 9.88 -19.03 -12.44
C ILE A 426 10.49 -19.21 -13.84
N ALA A 427 11.63 -18.59 -14.13
CA ALA A 427 12.31 -18.72 -15.43
C ALA A 427 13.68 -19.41 -15.31
N ASP A 428 14.38 -19.22 -14.18
CA ASP A 428 15.74 -19.71 -13.97
C ASP A 428 15.78 -20.57 -12.69
N LEU A 429 15.26 -21.79 -12.79
CA LEU A 429 15.20 -22.77 -11.73
C LEU A 429 16.33 -23.79 -11.89
N ASP A 430 17.17 -23.88 -10.87
CA ASP A 430 18.04 -25.03 -10.65
C ASP A 430 17.47 -25.84 -9.49
N LEU A 431 17.15 -27.13 -9.71
CA LEU A 431 16.51 -27.98 -8.71
C LEU A 431 17.09 -29.40 -8.76
N GLY A 432 17.65 -29.87 -7.65
CA GLY A 432 17.90 -31.28 -7.41
C GLY A 432 16.70 -31.90 -6.70
N LEU A 433 16.29 -33.10 -7.11
CA LEU A 433 15.17 -33.84 -6.56
C LEU A 433 15.58 -35.30 -6.34
N LEU A 434 15.30 -35.81 -5.15
CA LEU A 434 15.52 -37.20 -4.76
C LEU A 434 14.17 -37.82 -4.43
N TRP A 435 13.83 -38.92 -5.09
CA TRP A 435 12.65 -39.72 -4.80
C TRP A 435 13.10 -41.11 -4.36
N LEU A 436 12.70 -41.52 -3.17
CA LEU A 436 12.87 -42.87 -2.65
C LEU A 436 11.52 -43.59 -2.59
N ASP A 437 11.38 -44.69 -3.32
CA ASP A 437 10.19 -45.55 -3.27
C ASP A 437 10.49 -46.81 -2.47
N SER A 438 9.61 -47.16 -1.54
CA SER A 438 9.75 -48.35 -0.71
C SER A 438 9.58 -49.61 -1.54
N THR A 439 10.54 -50.53 -1.46
CA THR A 439 10.40 -51.84 -2.13
C THR A 439 9.48 -52.80 -1.36
N SER A 440 9.05 -52.44 -0.15
CA SER A 440 8.30 -53.29 0.78
C SER A 440 6.90 -52.77 1.15
N SER A 441 6.54 -51.54 0.75
CA SER A 441 5.26 -50.88 1.04
C SER A 441 4.84 -49.88 -0.04
N ASP A 442 3.59 -49.38 0.00
CA ASP A 442 3.08 -48.36 -0.92
C ASP A 442 3.51 -46.91 -0.51
N GLN A 443 4.62 -46.77 0.20
CA GLN A 443 5.11 -45.48 0.70
C GLN A 443 6.32 -45.00 -0.10
N ALA A 444 6.34 -43.72 -0.43
CA ALA A 444 7.49 -43.07 -1.04
C ALA A 444 7.79 -41.73 -0.38
N TRP A 445 8.99 -41.20 -0.61
CA TRP A 445 9.42 -39.92 -0.09
C TRP A 445 10.13 -39.13 -1.16
N ILE A 446 9.84 -37.83 -1.22
CA ILE A 446 10.45 -36.91 -2.16
C ILE A 446 11.13 -35.79 -1.39
N TRP A 447 12.34 -35.43 -1.80
CA TRP A 447 13.05 -34.22 -1.38
C TRP A 447 13.39 -33.40 -2.61
N ALA A 448 13.33 -32.08 -2.50
CA ALA A 448 13.88 -31.19 -3.51
C ALA A 448 14.63 -30.04 -2.86
N GLN A 449 15.79 -29.70 -3.42
CA GLN A 449 16.61 -28.56 -3.02
C GLN A 449 17.01 -27.80 -4.27
N GLY A 450 16.93 -26.48 -4.23
CA GLY A 450 17.16 -25.68 -5.43
C GLY A 450 17.35 -24.20 -5.20
N SER A 451 17.59 -23.49 -6.29
CA SER A 451 17.57 -22.04 -6.38
C SER A 451 16.73 -21.60 -7.57
N ALA A 452 15.86 -20.62 -7.37
CA ALA A 452 15.03 -20.04 -8.40
C ALA A 452 15.31 -18.53 -8.51
N ALA A 453 15.65 -18.07 -9.70
CA ALA A 453 15.75 -16.65 -10.04
C ALA A 453 14.62 -16.24 -11.00
N ASN A 454 14.49 -14.92 -11.22
CA ASN A 454 13.50 -14.35 -12.14
C ASN A 454 12.05 -14.77 -11.83
N ILE A 455 11.68 -14.70 -10.54
CA ILE A 455 10.36 -15.11 -10.05
C ILE A 455 9.38 -13.94 -10.15
N SER A 456 8.20 -14.20 -10.71
CA SER A 456 7.11 -13.23 -10.81
C SER A 456 5.80 -13.81 -10.31
N LEU A 457 4.91 -12.96 -9.78
CA LEU A 457 3.56 -13.38 -9.42
C LEU A 457 2.66 -13.42 -10.66
N LYS A 458 1.81 -14.45 -10.73
CA LYS A 458 0.76 -14.63 -11.73
C LYS A 458 -0.59 -14.71 -11.04
N GLY A 459 -1.65 -14.31 -11.75
CA GLY A 459 -3.02 -14.37 -11.22
C GLY A 459 -3.34 -13.37 -10.11
N VAL A 460 -2.48 -12.37 -9.86
CA VAL A 460 -2.69 -11.36 -8.82
C VAL A 460 -2.61 -9.95 -9.40
N GLY A 461 -3.67 -9.16 -9.21
CA GLY A 461 -3.75 -7.79 -9.70
C GLY A 461 -3.07 -6.80 -8.75
N GLY A 462 -2.19 -5.95 -9.29
CA GLY A 462 -1.60 -4.82 -8.54
C GLY A 462 -0.53 -5.18 -7.50
N ILE A 463 -0.12 -6.44 -7.41
CA ILE A 463 0.99 -6.91 -6.58
C ILE A 463 2.10 -7.40 -7.50
N SER A 464 3.31 -6.85 -7.38
CA SER A 464 4.49 -7.34 -8.09
C SER A 464 5.56 -7.85 -7.13
N LEU A 465 6.27 -8.89 -7.55
CA LEU A 465 7.35 -9.55 -6.82
C LEU A 465 8.64 -9.37 -7.62
N SER A 466 9.71 -8.98 -6.95
CA SER A 466 11.08 -9.04 -7.48
C SER A 466 12.02 -9.64 -6.45
N THR A 467 12.91 -10.50 -6.90
CA THR A 467 13.91 -11.21 -6.09
C THR A 467 15.12 -11.51 -6.95
N ASP A 468 16.32 -11.54 -6.36
CA ASP A 468 17.53 -11.97 -7.06
C ASP A 468 17.54 -13.49 -7.23
N SER A 469 17.35 -14.21 -6.11
CA SER A 469 17.23 -15.67 -6.08
C SER A 469 16.52 -16.11 -4.80
N LEU A 470 15.67 -17.13 -4.87
CA LEU A 470 15.07 -17.81 -3.72
C LEU A 470 15.59 -19.23 -3.62
N THR A 471 15.88 -19.69 -2.41
CA THR A 471 16.22 -21.08 -2.11
C THR A 471 14.95 -21.90 -1.99
N ILE A 472 14.93 -23.06 -2.64
CA ILE A 472 13.88 -24.08 -2.54
C ILE A 472 14.34 -25.16 -1.58
N ASP A 473 13.49 -25.51 -0.63
CA ASP A 473 13.61 -26.72 0.18
C ASP A 473 12.22 -27.34 0.35
N PHE A 474 12.08 -28.54 -0.22
CA PHE A 474 10.85 -29.32 -0.27
C PHE A 474 11.11 -30.73 0.24
N ALA A 475 10.19 -31.28 1.01
CA ALA A 475 10.20 -32.67 1.44
C ALA A 475 8.77 -33.12 1.74
N GLN A 476 8.33 -34.24 1.17
CA GLN A 476 6.97 -34.76 1.34
C GLN A 476 6.95 -36.29 1.37
N GLY A 477 6.06 -36.85 2.22
CA GLY A 477 5.71 -38.27 2.21
C GLY A 477 4.58 -38.52 1.21
N ILE A 478 4.70 -39.59 0.43
CA ILE A 478 3.71 -40.04 -0.54
C ILE A 478 3.17 -41.39 -0.07
N GLY A 479 1.85 -41.57 -0.17
CA GLY A 479 1.14 -42.75 0.32
C GLY A 479 0.17 -42.40 1.46
N ALA A 480 -0.89 -43.20 1.62
CA ALA A 480 -1.94 -42.91 2.60
C ALA A 480 -1.38 -42.86 4.03
N GLY A 481 -1.49 -41.70 4.68
CA GLY A 481 -1.02 -41.49 6.06
C GLY A 481 0.50 -41.40 6.21
N ASN A 482 1.25 -41.17 5.13
CA ASN A 482 2.70 -40.98 5.18
C ASN A 482 3.04 -39.50 5.42
N ASP A 483 3.09 -39.06 6.67
CA ASP A 483 3.33 -37.66 7.08
C ASP A 483 4.71 -37.47 7.76
N THR A 484 5.55 -38.51 7.76
CA THR A 484 6.86 -38.53 8.42
C THR A 484 7.97 -38.79 7.40
N MET A 485 8.96 -37.90 7.32
CA MET A 485 10.11 -38.01 6.41
C MET A 485 11.17 -39.00 6.94
N LEU A 486 11.92 -39.64 6.02
CA LEU A 486 13.08 -40.49 6.36
C LEU A 486 14.29 -39.66 6.83
N ASP A 487 15.09 -40.24 7.73
CA ASP A 487 16.39 -39.69 8.14
C ASP A 487 17.48 -40.16 7.15
N LEU A 488 18.05 -39.22 6.40
CA LEU A 488 19.07 -39.49 5.38
C LEU A 488 20.50 -39.29 5.88
N SER A 489 20.71 -38.95 7.16
CA SER A 489 22.04 -38.58 7.68
C SER A 489 23.08 -39.70 7.61
N ALA A 490 22.66 -40.96 7.62
CA ALA A 490 23.53 -42.13 7.50
C ALA A 490 23.77 -42.59 6.05
N ALA A 491 23.02 -42.07 5.07
CA ALA A 491 23.07 -42.45 3.66
C ALA A 491 22.90 -41.21 2.76
N SER A 492 23.79 -40.23 2.91
CA SER A 492 23.74 -38.98 2.15
C SER A 492 23.75 -39.23 0.64
N THR A 493 22.83 -38.60 -0.08
CA THR A 493 22.73 -38.74 -1.54
C THR A 493 22.88 -37.38 -2.20
N SER A 494 23.61 -37.30 -3.32
CA SER A 494 23.77 -36.07 -4.08
C SER A 494 23.11 -36.11 -5.45
N VAL A 495 22.56 -34.98 -5.86
CA VAL A 495 22.07 -34.72 -7.23
C VAL A 495 22.87 -33.55 -7.80
N SER A 496 23.55 -33.77 -8.92
CA SER A 496 24.36 -32.76 -9.62
C SER A 496 23.49 -32.05 -10.64
N VAL A 497 23.47 -30.72 -10.61
CA VAL A 497 22.75 -29.84 -11.54
C VAL A 497 23.73 -28.75 -11.99
N GLY A 498 24.13 -28.78 -13.26
CA GLY A 498 25.22 -27.95 -13.75
C GLY A 498 26.48 -28.08 -12.87
N ALA A 499 26.94 -26.95 -12.30
CA ALA A 499 28.08 -26.90 -11.38
C ALA A 499 27.72 -27.14 -9.89
N THR A 500 26.44 -27.25 -9.56
CA THR A 500 25.93 -27.32 -8.18
C THR A 500 25.60 -28.75 -7.80
N ASN A 501 26.07 -29.21 -6.64
CA ASN A 501 25.71 -30.51 -6.07
C ASN A 501 24.76 -30.29 -4.88
N TYR A 502 23.49 -30.67 -5.05
CA TYR A 502 22.52 -30.69 -3.96
C TYR A 502 22.68 -31.97 -3.16
N VAL A 503 22.92 -31.86 -1.85
CA VAL A 503 23.21 -32.99 -0.95
C VAL A 503 22.04 -33.19 0.02
N PHE A 504 21.44 -34.38 -0.02
CA PHE A 504 20.34 -34.79 0.82
C PHE A 504 20.87 -35.61 2.01
N GLU A 505 20.98 -34.96 3.18
CA GLU A 505 21.56 -35.53 4.42
C GLU A 505 20.75 -35.17 5.69
N SER A 506 19.44 -34.91 5.53
CA SER A 506 18.56 -34.35 6.57
C SER A 506 18.20 -35.34 7.69
N VAL A 507 18.31 -34.90 8.96
CA VAL A 507 17.73 -35.55 10.15
C VAL A 507 16.30 -35.09 10.47
N ALA A 508 15.78 -34.10 9.72
CA ALA A 508 14.43 -33.57 9.93
C ALA A 508 13.38 -34.53 9.36
N VAL A 509 12.47 -34.99 10.22
CA VAL A 509 11.43 -35.98 9.93
C VAL A 509 10.05 -35.38 9.60
N GLY A 510 9.94 -34.06 9.48
CA GLY A 510 8.69 -33.38 9.12
C GLY A 510 8.68 -32.95 7.65
N GLU A 511 7.49 -32.92 7.05
CA GLU A 511 7.28 -32.36 5.71
C GLU A 511 7.60 -30.86 5.66
N ARG A 512 8.06 -30.38 4.51
CA ARG A 512 8.38 -28.97 4.28
C ARG A 512 8.14 -28.58 2.83
N SER A 513 7.64 -27.37 2.61
CA SER A 513 7.53 -26.77 1.28
C SER A 513 7.84 -25.30 1.44
N THR A 514 9.10 -24.93 1.20
CA THR A 514 9.59 -23.60 1.47
C THR A 514 10.35 -23.04 0.29
N LEU A 515 9.96 -21.83 -0.10
CA LEU A 515 10.72 -20.97 -0.99
C LEU A 515 11.12 -19.74 -0.19
N SER A 516 12.43 -19.55 0.05
CA SER A 516 12.90 -18.52 0.97
C SER A 516 14.05 -17.68 0.42
N GLY A 517 14.05 -16.38 0.73
CA GLY A 517 15.10 -15.45 0.29
C GLY A 517 14.70 -14.00 0.50
N ASN A 518 15.53 -13.09 0.02
CA ASN A 518 15.24 -11.65 0.08
C ASN A 518 14.29 -11.29 -1.06
N VAL A 519 13.16 -10.72 -0.70
CA VAL A 519 12.12 -10.35 -1.64
C VAL A 519 11.82 -8.87 -1.50
N ASN A 520 11.50 -8.22 -2.62
CA ASN A 520 10.80 -6.95 -2.66
C ASN A 520 9.42 -7.14 -3.29
N LEU A 521 8.37 -6.88 -2.50
CA LEU A 521 6.98 -6.97 -2.92
C LEU A 521 6.40 -5.55 -3.01
N ILE A 522 5.87 -5.18 -4.17
CA ILE A 522 5.19 -3.90 -4.37
C ILE A 522 3.69 -4.18 -4.37
N MET A 523 3.00 -3.64 -3.38
CA MET A 523 1.55 -3.73 -3.22
C MET A 523 0.87 -2.47 -3.77
N PRO A 524 -0.46 -2.47 -3.98
CA PRO A 524 -1.20 -1.27 -4.36
C PRO A 524 -0.97 -0.11 -3.37
N ALA A 525 -1.18 1.13 -3.85
CA ALA A 525 -0.98 2.37 -3.09
C ALA A 525 0.47 2.62 -2.61
N HIS A 526 1.47 2.15 -3.37
CA HIS A 526 2.91 2.38 -3.13
C HIS A 526 3.46 1.76 -1.83
N LEU A 527 2.80 0.73 -1.29
CA LEU A 527 3.34 -0.03 -0.17
C LEU A 527 4.39 -1.02 -0.67
N THR A 528 5.65 -0.79 -0.34
CA THR A 528 6.75 -1.74 -0.61
C THR A 528 7.06 -2.55 0.64
N LEU A 529 7.24 -3.86 0.51
CA LEU A 529 7.68 -4.78 1.57
C LEU A 529 9.01 -5.40 1.14
N SER A 530 10.08 -5.19 1.90
CA SER A 530 11.39 -5.77 1.61
C SER A 530 11.95 -6.50 2.82
N GLY A 531 12.36 -7.76 2.65
CA GLY A 531 12.96 -8.58 3.70
C GLY A 531 13.02 -10.06 3.34
N ARG A 532 13.27 -10.92 4.33
CA ARG A 532 13.25 -12.37 4.13
C ARG A 532 11.80 -12.85 4.13
N LEU A 533 11.39 -13.50 3.05
CA LEU A 533 10.04 -14.02 2.85
C LEU A 533 10.07 -15.54 2.66
N GLY A 534 9.10 -16.23 3.23
CA GLY A 534 8.72 -17.59 2.87
C GLY A 534 7.42 -17.59 2.08
N ILE A 535 7.32 -18.42 1.04
CA ILE A 535 6.13 -18.58 0.20
C ILE A 535 5.72 -20.07 0.15
N ALA A 536 4.42 -20.34 0.27
CA ALA A 536 3.81 -21.66 0.19
C ALA A 536 2.43 -21.58 -0.47
N THR A 537 1.92 -22.70 -0.96
CA THR A 537 0.55 -22.83 -1.50
C THR A 537 -0.28 -23.73 -0.61
N SER A 538 -1.59 -23.52 -0.61
CA SER A 538 -2.58 -24.38 0.06
C SER A 538 -3.94 -24.24 -0.62
N ASP A 539 -4.95 -24.97 -0.14
CA ASP A 539 -6.35 -24.80 -0.57
C ASP A 539 -6.88 -23.36 -0.37
N ALA A 540 -6.29 -22.60 0.56
CA ALA A 540 -6.64 -21.20 0.79
C ALA A 540 -6.07 -20.25 -0.27
N GLY A 541 -5.08 -20.68 -1.05
CA GLY A 541 -4.37 -19.89 -2.06
C GLY A 541 -2.87 -19.77 -1.76
N LEU A 542 -2.30 -18.61 -2.07
CA LEU A 542 -0.88 -18.32 -1.90
C LEU A 542 -0.61 -17.71 -0.52
N LEU A 543 0.17 -18.40 0.28
CA LEU A 543 0.53 -18.05 1.66
C LEU A 543 1.95 -17.49 1.68
N MET A 544 2.14 -16.38 2.39
CA MET A 544 3.44 -15.76 2.55
C MET A 544 3.64 -15.28 3.99
N ALA A 545 4.83 -15.45 4.56
CA ALA A 545 5.20 -14.72 5.77
C ALA A 545 6.65 -14.27 5.71
N GLY A 546 6.90 -13.08 6.26
CA GLY A 546 8.22 -12.48 6.27
C GLY A 546 8.68 -12.10 7.68
N SER A 547 10.00 -12.04 7.85
CA SER A 547 10.66 -11.54 9.04
C SER A 547 11.71 -10.50 8.68
N SER A 548 11.95 -9.55 9.58
CA SER A 548 12.88 -8.43 9.36
C SER A 548 12.52 -7.60 8.12
N VAL A 549 11.23 -7.34 7.93
CA VAL A 549 10.69 -6.66 6.76
C VAL A 549 10.58 -5.17 7.03
N SER A 550 11.13 -4.36 6.14
CA SER A 550 10.84 -2.92 6.12
C SER A 550 9.66 -2.66 5.19
N SER A 551 8.64 -1.97 5.70
CA SER A 551 7.56 -1.42 4.89
C SER A 551 7.71 0.09 4.76
N ARG A 552 7.42 0.66 3.59
CA ARG A 552 7.50 2.11 3.37
C ARG A 552 6.30 2.59 2.54
N LEU A 553 5.82 3.78 2.87
CA LEU A 553 4.81 4.56 2.17
C LEU A 553 5.29 6.01 2.09
N ASP A 554 5.49 6.50 0.87
CA ASP A 554 5.92 7.87 0.61
C ASP A 554 4.73 8.78 0.30
N ALA A 555 4.57 9.87 1.05
CA ALA A 555 3.54 10.87 0.82
C ALA A 555 4.05 12.28 1.14
N GLY A 556 4.09 13.16 0.13
CA GLY A 556 4.29 14.60 0.34
C GLY A 556 5.60 15.00 1.03
N GLY A 557 6.69 14.23 0.84
CA GLY A 557 8.00 14.49 1.45
C GLY A 557 8.19 13.87 2.85
N MET A 558 7.29 12.99 3.26
CA MET A 558 7.39 12.14 4.44
C MET A 558 7.32 10.67 4.01
N THR A 559 8.15 9.82 4.62
CA THR A 559 8.05 8.36 4.51
C THR A 559 7.55 7.82 5.84
N VAL A 560 6.47 7.03 5.82
CA VAL A 560 5.96 6.30 6.99
C VAL A 560 6.06 4.81 6.70
N GLY A 561 6.40 4.03 7.72
CA GLY A 561 6.73 2.63 7.52
C GLY A 561 6.81 1.83 8.80
N LEU A 562 7.14 0.55 8.63
CA LEU A 562 7.56 -0.34 9.71
C LEU A 562 9.00 -0.78 9.44
N ASP A 563 9.82 -0.85 10.48
CA ASP A 563 11.15 -1.44 10.42
C ASP A 563 11.22 -2.73 11.23
N SER A 564 12.02 -3.68 10.74
CA SER A 564 12.20 -5.01 11.34
C SER A 564 10.87 -5.74 11.62
N ALA A 565 9.87 -5.54 10.78
CA ALA A 565 8.55 -6.10 10.96
C ALA A 565 8.52 -7.59 10.66
N GLN A 566 7.57 -8.30 11.29
CA GLN A 566 7.10 -9.59 10.83
C GLN A 566 5.75 -9.38 10.14
N PHE A 567 5.47 -10.13 9.08
CA PHE A 567 4.16 -10.07 8.43
C PHE A 567 3.68 -11.44 7.98
N GLY A 568 2.38 -11.57 7.81
CA GLY A 568 1.71 -12.66 7.13
C GLY A 568 0.78 -12.11 6.06
N LEU A 569 0.79 -12.72 4.88
CA LEU A 569 -0.02 -12.36 3.72
C LEU A 569 -0.64 -13.63 3.14
N VAL A 570 -1.95 -13.61 2.92
CA VAL A 570 -2.64 -14.67 2.17
C VAL A 570 -3.38 -14.06 1.00
N ILE A 571 -3.12 -14.56 -0.19
CA ILE A 571 -3.86 -14.21 -1.41
C ILE A 571 -4.79 -15.39 -1.73
N LEU A 572 -6.10 -15.14 -1.75
CA LEU A 572 -7.09 -16.20 -1.87
C LEU A 572 -7.05 -16.88 -3.24
N ALA A 573 -7.21 -18.22 -3.27
CA ALA A 573 -7.13 -19.04 -4.48
C ALA A 573 -8.10 -18.61 -5.59
N ASP A 574 -9.25 -18.05 -5.22
CA ASP A 574 -10.28 -17.54 -6.15
C ASP A 574 -10.01 -16.10 -6.65
N SER A 575 -8.88 -15.51 -6.25
CA SER A 575 -8.50 -14.12 -6.56
C SER A 575 -9.48 -13.05 -6.03
N SER A 576 -10.35 -13.39 -5.07
CA SER A 576 -11.32 -12.45 -4.49
C SER A 576 -10.70 -11.38 -3.59
N GLY A 577 -9.45 -11.56 -3.17
CA GLY A 577 -8.70 -10.58 -2.41
C GLY A 577 -7.52 -11.19 -1.63
N PHE A 578 -6.98 -10.40 -0.72
CA PHE A 578 -5.91 -10.78 0.19
C PHE A 578 -6.17 -10.29 1.62
N GLU A 579 -5.56 -10.98 2.58
CA GLU A 579 -5.38 -10.53 3.96
C GLU A 579 -3.90 -10.30 4.25
N LEU A 580 -3.57 -9.23 4.96
CA LEU A 580 -2.21 -8.84 5.36
C LEU A 580 -2.22 -8.42 6.82
N GLU A 581 -1.37 -9.02 7.64
CA GLU A 581 -1.01 -8.51 8.96
C GLU A 581 0.49 -8.22 9.01
N ALA A 582 0.89 -7.06 9.50
CA ALA A 582 2.29 -6.72 9.71
C ALA A 582 2.50 -6.05 11.07
N LYS A 583 3.50 -6.50 11.83
CA LYS A 583 3.82 -5.98 13.16
C LYS A 583 5.32 -5.67 13.26
N GLY A 584 5.67 -4.45 13.66
CA GLY A 584 7.06 -4.02 13.78
C GLY A 584 7.23 -2.71 14.55
N ALA A 585 8.44 -2.15 14.50
CA ALA A 585 8.69 -0.80 15.00
C ALA A 585 8.22 0.23 13.97
N ILE A 586 7.65 1.35 14.41
CA ILE A 586 7.26 2.42 13.47
C ILE A 586 8.49 3.17 12.96
N ALA A 587 8.50 3.46 11.66
CA ALA A 587 9.47 4.33 11.02
C ALA A 587 8.75 5.55 10.45
N ILE A 588 9.16 6.75 10.83
CA ILE A 588 8.73 7.99 10.18
C ILE A 588 9.99 8.78 9.85
N ILE A 589 10.20 9.06 8.57
CA ILE A 589 11.40 9.72 8.04
C ILE A 589 10.96 11.00 7.32
N GLY A 590 11.63 12.12 7.60
CA GLY A 590 11.39 13.41 6.97
C GLY A 590 10.69 14.43 7.88
N ALA A 591 10.21 15.53 7.27
CA ALA A 591 9.42 16.60 7.91
C ALA A 591 10.01 17.30 9.17
N GLY A 592 11.31 17.12 9.44
CA GLY A 592 12.00 17.81 10.56
C GLY A 592 11.88 17.12 11.92
N PHE A 593 11.45 15.85 11.97
CA PHE A 593 11.44 15.08 13.22
C PHE A 593 12.87 14.75 13.67
N SER A 594 13.17 14.96 14.95
CA SER A 594 14.48 14.67 15.57
C SER A 594 14.55 13.26 16.14
N SER A 595 13.41 12.70 16.57
CA SER A 595 13.27 11.31 17.00
C SER A 595 11.85 10.81 16.81
N VAL A 596 11.70 9.55 16.42
CA VAL A 596 10.42 8.84 16.29
C VAL A 596 10.60 7.46 16.91
N SER A 597 9.70 7.07 17.79
CA SER A 597 9.67 5.74 18.41
C SER A 597 8.25 5.34 18.76
N ALA A 598 7.98 4.03 18.83
CA ALA A 598 6.76 3.46 19.39
C ALA A 598 7.10 2.08 19.96
N ASP A 599 6.31 1.59 20.92
CA ASP A 599 6.47 0.24 21.48
C ASP A 599 6.14 -0.83 20.43
N SER A 600 5.12 -0.57 19.61
CA SER A 600 4.79 -1.40 18.45
C SER A 600 3.87 -0.65 17.48
N ALA A 601 3.91 -1.06 16.21
CA ALA A 601 2.90 -0.71 15.22
C ALA A 601 2.41 -1.98 14.52
N LEU A 602 1.08 -2.07 14.36
CA LEU A 602 0.36 -3.19 13.78
C LEU A 602 -0.49 -2.67 12.62
N LEU A 603 -0.30 -3.23 11.43
CA LEU A 603 -1.13 -3.01 10.25
C LEU A 603 -1.92 -4.28 9.96
N ARG A 604 -3.23 -4.16 9.80
CA ARG A 604 -4.13 -5.22 9.33
C ARG A 604 -4.87 -4.74 8.10
N VAL A 605 -4.92 -5.56 7.06
CA VAL A 605 -5.67 -5.27 5.83
C VAL A 605 -6.41 -6.54 5.44
N ASN A 606 -7.72 -6.45 5.27
CA ASN A 606 -8.52 -7.51 4.68
C ASN A 606 -9.30 -6.94 3.48
N THR A 607 -8.95 -7.37 2.27
CA THR A 607 -9.60 -6.92 1.03
C THR A 607 -10.66 -7.89 0.50
N THR A 608 -10.83 -9.05 1.16
CA THR A 608 -11.69 -10.15 0.71
C THR A 608 -13.19 -9.86 0.88
N GLY A 609 -13.53 -8.86 1.70
CA GLY A 609 -14.93 -8.55 2.05
C GLY A 609 -15.61 -9.57 2.98
N VAL A 610 -14.89 -10.60 3.43
CA VAL A 610 -15.38 -11.67 4.32
C VAL A 610 -14.42 -11.85 5.49
N ALA A 611 -14.94 -12.24 6.66
CA ALA A 611 -14.11 -12.52 7.83
C ALA A 611 -13.19 -13.71 7.56
N GLN A 612 -11.92 -13.57 7.90
CA GLN A 612 -10.89 -14.59 7.71
C GLN A 612 -10.49 -15.20 9.06
N ALA A 613 -10.41 -16.53 9.12
CA ALA A 613 -10.00 -17.25 10.32
C ALA A 613 -8.50 -17.11 10.57
N ALA A 614 -8.07 -17.30 11.83
CA ALA A 614 -6.65 -17.29 12.18
C ALA A 614 -5.89 -18.43 11.46
N ARG A 615 -4.67 -18.13 11.00
CA ARG A 615 -3.83 -19.06 10.24
C ARG A 615 -2.40 -19.00 10.74
N THR A 616 -1.76 -20.16 10.88
CA THR A 616 -0.34 -20.24 11.21
C THR A 616 0.44 -20.62 9.95
N LEU A 617 1.36 -19.76 9.55
CA LEU A 617 2.22 -19.95 8.38
C LEU A 617 3.62 -20.28 8.86
N SER A 618 4.15 -21.43 8.45
CA SER A 618 5.48 -21.91 8.85
C SER A 618 6.38 -22.04 7.63
N PHE A 619 7.57 -21.45 7.72
CA PHE A 619 8.59 -21.42 6.66
C PHE A 619 9.95 -21.75 7.28
N GLY A 620 10.38 -23.01 7.17
CA GLY A 620 11.63 -23.48 7.75
C GLY A 620 11.65 -23.32 9.27
N ASN A 621 12.51 -22.43 9.78
CA ASN A 621 12.63 -22.11 11.20
C ASN A 621 11.80 -20.88 11.66
N PHE A 622 10.98 -20.31 10.76
CA PHE A 622 10.17 -19.13 11.02
C PHE A 622 8.69 -19.47 10.98
N THR A 623 7.92 -18.94 11.92
CA THR A 623 6.46 -19.09 11.96
C THR A 623 5.81 -17.74 12.22
N TYR A 624 4.75 -17.43 11.48
CA TYR A 624 3.89 -16.27 11.69
C TYR A 624 2.44 -16.72 11.85
N THR A 625 1.75 -16.21 12.87
CA THR A 625 0.32 -16.48 13.06
C THR A 625 -0.47 -15.23 12.68
N LEU A 626 -1.20 -15.28 11.56
CA LEU A 626 -2.22 -14.31 11.23
C LEU A 626 -3.38 -14.49 12.21
N ALA A 627 -3.71 -13.42 12.93
CA ALA A 627 -4.92 -13.40 13.76
C ALA A 627 -6.18 -13.43 12.89
N GLN A 628 -7.30 -13.82 13.50
CA GLN A 628 -8.62 -13.69 12.87
C GLN A 628 -8.89 -12.22 12.51
N MET A 629 -9.38 -11.98 11.30
CA MET A 629 -9.75 -10.65 10.81
C MET A 629 -11.22 -10.61 10.46
N ASP A 630 -11.90 -9.52 10.82
CA ASP A 630 -13.31 -9.33 10.48
C ASP A 630 -13.48 -8.96 9.01
N SER A 631 -14.71 -9.01 8.50
CA SER A 631 -15.07 -8.65 7.12
C SER A 631 -14.95 -7.16 6.80
N ALA A 632 -14.55 -6.32 7.78
CA ALA A 632 -14.38 -4.89 7.59
C ALA A 632 -13.24 -4.61 6.59
N ALA A 633 -13.62 -4.21 5.36
CA ALA A 633 -12.79 -4.02 4.17
C ALA A 633 -11.74 -2.88 4.24
N VAL A 634 -10.92 -2.85 5.28
CA VAL A 634 -10.21 -1.63 5.66
C VAL A 634 -8.79 -1.93 6.17
N PRO A 635 -7.79 -1.09 5.82
CA PRO A 635 -6.55 -1.04 6.57
C PRO A 635 -6.76 -0.44 7.97
N VAL A 636 -6.53 -1.24 9.01
CA VAL A 636 -6.42 -0.78 10.41
C VAL A 636 -4.93 -0.61 10.72
N LEU A 637 -4.53 0.59 11.10
CA LEU A 637 -3.19 0.87 11.61
C LEU A 637 -3.30 1.22 13.09
N GLN A 638 -2.65 0.44 13.95
CA GLN A 638 -2.55 0.68 15.38
C GLN A 638 -1.08 0.95 15.75
N VAL A 639 -0.83 2.01 16.48
CA VAL A 639 0.48 2.41 16.99
C VAL A 639 0.37 2.58 18.49
N THR A 640 1.14 1.79 19.24
CA THR A 640 1.13 1.76 20.70
C THR A 640 2.40 2.40 21.23
N GLY A 641 2.26 3.33 22.19
CA GLY A 641 3.39 3.98 22.82
C GLY A 641 4.16 4.93 21.91
N LEU A 642 3.50 5.55 20.93
CA LEU A 642 4.14 6.54 20.05
C LEU A 642 4.80 7.64 20.89
N ASN A 643 6.00 8.04 20.48
CA ASN A 643 6.73 9.17 21.01
C ASN A 643 7.57 9.79 19.89
N ILE A 644 7.19 10.99 19.49
CA ILE A 644 7.80 11.78 18.40
C ILE A 644 8.25 13.12 18.95
N MET A 645 9.43 13.57 18.51
CA MET A 645 9.89 14.95 18.66
C MET A 645 10.07 15.61 17.29
N LEU A 646 9.50 16.80 17.13
CA LEU A 646 9.71 17.68 15.99
C LEU A 646 10.70 18.78 16.40
N GLY A 647 11.89 18.76 15.81
CA GLY A 647 13.03 19.53 16.32
C GLY A 647 13.31 19.22 17.80
N ASP A 648 13.56 20.25 18.60
CA ASP A 648 13.72 20.17 20.06
C ASP A 648 12.49 20.69 20.84
N ALA A 649 11.49 21.23 20.13
CA ALA A 649 10.44 22.04 20.73
C ALA A 649 9.07 21.36 20.84
N PHE A 650 8.71 20.39 19.99
CA PHE A 650 7.36 19.81 20.00
C PHE A 650 7.42 18.30 20.20
N LYS A 651 6.74 17.80 21.23
CA LYS A 651 6.62 16.38 21.56
C LYS A 651 5.17 15.92 21.39
N LEU A 652 4.97 14.83 20.66
CA LEU A 652 3.71 14.12 20.54
C LEU A 652 3.90 12.69 21.06
N SER A 653 3.03 12.23 21.95
CA SER A 653 3.06 10.85 22.44
C SER A 653 1.68 10.25 22.63
N GLY A 654 1.57 8.92 22.73
CA GLY A 654 0.33 8.22 23.03
C GLY A 654 0.08 7.00 22.15
N ASN A 655 -1.12 6.44 22.26
CA ASN A 655 -1.58 5.38 21.37
C ASN A 655 -2.44 5.99 20.27
N PHE A 656 -2.25 5.56 19.03
CA PHE A 656 -2.99 6.06 17.86
C PHE A 656 -3.50 4.88 17.05
N ALA A 657 -4.76 4.93 16.66
CA ALA A 657 -5.36 3.92 15.81
C ALA A 657 -6.13 4.61 14.67
N PHE A 658 -6.00 4.08 13.46
CA PHE A 658 -6.63 4.59 12.26
C PHE A 658 -7.33 3.46 11.55
N GLN A 659 -8.52 3.74 11.01
CA GLN A 659 -9.20 2.83 10.10
C GLN A 659 -9.99 3.64 9.08
N ARG A 660 -10.24 3.05 7.93
CA ARG A 660 -11.35 3.43 7.06
C ARG A 660 -12.62 2.68 7.50
N GLU A 661 -13.83 3.07 7.12
CA GLU A 661 -15.04 2.29 7.42
C GLU A 661 -15.52 1.61 6.14
N SER A 662 -15.82 0.31 6.18
CA SER A 662 -16.14 -0.45 4.96
C SER A 662 -17.49 -0.07 4.35
N GLY A 663 -18.45 0.34 5.20
CA GLY A 663 -19.79 0.75 4.76
C GLY A 663 -19.87 2.20 4.27
N SER A 664 -19.37 3.16 5.06
CA SER A 664 -19.47 4.60 4.74
C SER A 664 -18.27 5.15 3.97
N GLY A 665 -17.12 4.45 3.99
CA GLY A 665 -15.86 4.98 3.48
C GLY A 665 -15.20 6.04 4.35
N ASP A 666 -15.77 6.33 5.53
CA ASP A 666 -15.25 7.32 6.49
C ASP A 666 -13.82 6.96 6.91
N LEU A 667 -12.94 7.96 7.04
CA LEU A 667 -11.68 7.80 7.75
C LEU A 667 -11.90 8.09 9.23
N GLN A 668 -11.54 7.15 10.08
CA GLN A 668 -11.70 7.24 11.53
C GLN A 668 -10.33 7.18 12.18
N ALA A 669 -10.12 7.99 13.22
CA ALA A 669 -8.94 7.92 14.06
C ALA A 669 -9.32 8.00 15.54
N LEU A 670 -8.62 7.21 16.34
CA LEU A 670 -8.67 7.24 17.79
C LEU A 670 -7.29 7.51 18.33
N ALA A 671 -7.19 8.34 19.35
CA ALA A 671 -6.00 8.44 20.17
C ALA A 671 -6.37 8.29 21.64
N SER A 672 -5.58 7.52 22.38
CA SER A 672 -5.74 7.32 23.82
C SER A 672 -4.42 7.54 24.53
N SER A 673 -4.49 8.07 25.75
CA SER A 673 -3.32 8.52 26.50
C SER A 673 -2.42 9.45 25.69
N ALA A 674 -3.01 10.20 24.75
CA ALA A 674 -2.27 11.03 23.82
C ALA A 674 -1.91 12.36 24.45
N SER A 675 -0.69 12.83 24.23
CA SER A 675 -0.18 14.08 24.80
C SER A 675 0.55 14.85 23.72
N ALA A 676 0.33 16.16 23.70
CA ALA A 676 1.03 17.07 22.80
C ALA A 676 1.59 18.22 23.65
N GLN A 677 2.91 18.36 23.67
CA GLN A 677 3.61 19.33 24.50
C GLN A 677 4.58 20.15 23.66
N MET A 678 4.60 21.46 23.90
CA MET A 678 5.65 22.37 23.48
C MET A 678 6.67 22.50 24.62
N GLN A 679 7.95 22.48 24.29
CA GLN A 679 9.08 22.52 25.22
C GLN A 679 10.07 23.62 24.83
N ALA A 680 10.66 24.26 25.85
CA ALA A 680 11.75 25.21 25.71
C ALA A 680 12.70 25.05 26.92
N GLY A 681 13.79 24.31 26.73
CA GLY A 681 14.68 23.93 27.84
C GLY A 681 13.98 22.99 28.82
N ASN A 682 13.88 23.38 30.10
CA ASN A 682 13.15 22.65 31.13
C ASN A 682 11.67 23.04 31.24
N LEU A 683 11.22 24.02 30.45
CA LEU A 683 9.85 24.50 30.47
C LEU A 683 9.00 23.72 29.48
N SER A 684 7.78 23.35 29.86
CA SER A 684 6.81 22.74 28.93
C SER A 684 5.38 23.19 29.15
N ALA A 685 4.59 23.21 28.08
CA ALA A 685 3.16 23.47 28.12
C ALA A 685 2.45 22.63 27.05
N GLY A 686 1.30 22.07 27.40
CA GLY A 686 0.53 21.28 26.45
C GLY A 686 -0.62 20.54 27.09
N VAL A 687 -1.16 19.59 26.34
CA VAL A 687 -2.25 18.72 26.78
C VAL A 687 -1.72 17.33 27.10
N ASN A 688 -2.21 16.72 28.18
CA ASN A 688 -1.83 15.39 28.64
C ASN A 688 -3.06 14.47 28.76
N SER A 689 -2.83 13.18 28.54
CA SER A 689 -3.82 12.11 28.70
C SER A 689 -5.11 12.37 27.93
N THR A 690 -4.97 12.87 26.70
CA THR A 690 -6.12 13.15 25.86
C THR A 690 -6.71 11.86 25.30
N LYS A 691 -8.04 11.81 25.29
CA LYS A 691 -8.79 10.95 24.39
C LYS A 691 -9.19 11.79 23.19
N LEU A 692 -8.93 11.30 21.99
CA LEU A 692 -9.32 11.96 20.75
C LEU A 692 -10.07 10.97 19.88
N ALA A 693 -11.16 11.43 19.29
CA ALA A 693 -11.86 10.74 18.23
C ALA A 693 -12.07 11.68 17.05
N LEU A 694 -11.74 11.20 15.85
CA LEU A 694 -11.89 11.90 14.60
C LEU A 694 -12.64 11.01 13.62
N VAL A 695 -13.62 11.57 12.93
CA VAL A 695 -14.26 10.97 11.76
C VAL A 695 -14.26 11.98 10.63
N VAL A 696 -13.73 11.59 9.48
CA VAL A 696 -13.74 12.38 8.25
C VAL A 696 -14.60 11.63 7.23
N SER A 697 -15.73 12.24 6.89
CA SER A 697 -16.69 11.69 5.92
C SER A 697 -16.51 12.37 4.57
N ALA A 698 -16.40 11.55 3.51
CA ALA A 698 -16.39 12.04 2.14
C ALA A 698 -17.76 12.61 1.74
N ALA A 699 -17.77 13.58 0.83
CA ALA A 699 -19.02 14.07 0.27
C ALA A 699 -19.65 13.00 -0.65
N THR A 700 -20.95 12.79 -0.49
CA THR A 700 -21.76 11.96 -1.40
C THR A 700 -22.69 12.86 -2.21
N ALA A 701 -23.38 12.29 -3.21
CA ALA A 701 -24.38 13.05 -3.97
C ALA A 701 -25.57 13.54 -3.11
N GLN A 702 -25.78 12.93 -1.93
CA GLN A 702 -26.91 13.19 -1.04
C GLN A 702 -26.52 13.93 0.25
N GLN A 703 -25.24 13.93 0.64
CA GLN A 703 -24.74 14.59 1.85
C GLN A 703 -23.39 15.27 1.62
N ALA A 704 -23.27 16.52 2.07
CA ALA A 704 -21.98 17.20 2.13
C ALA A 704 -21.06 16.46 3.11
N GLY A 705 -19.82 16.21 2.69
CA GLY A 705 -18.79 15.64 3.55
C GLY A 705 -18.47 16.56 4.72
N GLY A 706 -17.79 16.05 5.74
CA GLY A 706 -17.48 16.83 6.92
C GLY A 706 -16.60 16.10 7.92
N VAL A 707 -16.28 16.80 9.01
CA VAL A 707 -15.40 16.31 10.08
C VAL A 707 -16.16 16.34 11.39
N LEU A 708 -16.10 15.23 12.12
CA LEU A 708 -16.41 15.15 13.54
C LEU A 708 -15.09 15.00 14.29
N LEU A 709 -14.81 15.89 15.23
CA LEU A 709 -13.66 15.78 16.12
C LEU A 709 -14.10 16.11 17.54
N GLU A 710 -13.80 15.20 18.46
CA GLU A 710 -13.90 15.45 19.89
C GLU A 710 -12.59 15.01 20.53
N ALA A 711 -11.96 15.93 21.26
CA ALA A 711 -10.74 15.65 22.00
C ALA A 711 -10.87 16.24 23.39
N GLU A 712 -10.53 15.45 24.42
CA GLU A 712 -10.60 15.86 25.81
C GLU A 712 -9.37 15.36 26.57
N GLY A 713 -8.69 16.24 27.31
CA GLY A 713 -7.60 15.87 28.22
C GLY A 713 -7.27 16.99 29.21
N GLY A 714 -6.25 16.81 30.04
CA GLY A 714 -5.83 17.83 31.02
C GLY A 714 -4.86 18.84 30.40
N LEU A 715 -4.92 20.10 30.82
CA LEU A 715 -3.86 21.06 30.52
C LEU A 715 -2.74 20.87 31.54
N SER A 716 -1.54 20.56 31.06
CA SER A 716 -0.35 20.38 31.89
C SER A 716 0.74 21.36 31.49
N THR A 717 1.34 22.01 32.48
CA THR A 717 2.56 22.79 32.30
C THR A 717 3.61 22.33 33.29
N ALA A 718 4.87 22.39 32.86
CA ALA A 718 6.03 22.28 33.72
C ALA A 718 6.78 23.60 33.60
N PHE A 719 6.42 24.56 34.44
CA PHE A 719 7.14 25.83 34.57
C PHE A 719 7.97 25.82 35.86
N ASP A 720 8.71 26.90 36.12
CA ASP A 720 9.34 27.09 37.42
C ASP A 720 8.28 27.40 38.51
N SER A 721 8.71 27.48 39.78
CA SER A 721 7.79 27.76 40.89
C SER A 721 7.17 29.16 40.86
N SER A 722 7.58 30.04 39.93
CA SER A 722 7.04 31.39 39.81
C SER A 722 5.79 31.45 38.96
N VAL A 723 5.50 30.46 38.10
CA VAL A 723 4.28 30.44 37.30
C VAL A 723 3.68 29.04 37.30
N SER A 724 2.38 28.92 37.54
CA SER A 724 1.66 27.67 37.33
C SER A 724 0.45 27.92 36.43
N LEU A 725 0.25 27.03 35.45
CA LEU A 725 -0.93 27.03 34.59
C LEU A 725 -1.47 25.60 34.51
N SER A 726 -2.72 25.40 34.88
CA SER A 726 -3.37 24.09 34.84
C SER A 726 -4.84 24.22 34.49
N ALA A 727 -5.43 23.11 34.06
CA ALA A 727 -6.88 22.96 33.93
C ALA A 727 -7.23 21.48 34.09
N SER A 728 -8.36 21.19 34.74
CA SER A 728 -8.81 19.80 34.93
C SER A 728 -9.23 19.16 33.60
N GLN A 729 -9.77 19.97 32.69
CA GLN A 729 -10.17 19.53 31.36
C GLN A 729 -9.96 20.65 30.34
N ALA A 730 -9.40 20.30 29.19
CA ALA A 730 -9.38 21.05 27.95
C ALA A 730 -10.05 20.17 26.88
N ALA A 731 -11.07 20.72 26.24
CA ALA A 731 -11.88 20.03 25.26
C ALA A 731 -11.92 20.79 23.93
N VAL A 732 -11.77 20.06 22.83
CA VAL A 732 -12.01 20.54 21.47
C VAL A 732 -13.22 19.79 20.92
N ARG A 733 -14.22 20.53 20.46
CA ARG A 733 -15.43 19.97 19.84
C ARG A 733 -15.63 20.59 18.48
N TRP A 734 -15.72 19.75 17.47
CA TRP A 734 -15.85 20.17 16.09
C TRP A 734 -16.84 19.28 15.36
N ASN A 735 -17.81 19.89 14.73
CA ASN A 735 -18.73 19.23 13.83
C ASN A 735 -18.97 20.14 12.62
N SER A 736 -18.27 19.86 11.52
CA SER A 736 -18.53 20.54 10.25
C SER A 736 -19.51 19.78 9.35
N THR A 737 -20.14 18.72 9.86
CA THR A 737 -21.21 18.03 9.14
C THR A 737 -22.48 18.86 9.19
N GLY A 738 -23.35 18.72 8.19
CA GLY A 738 -24.62 19.45 8.13
C GLY A 738 -25.65 19.05 9.20
N ASN A 739 -25.35 18.03 10.01
CA ASN A 739 -26.28 17.44 10.97
C ASN A 739 -25.68 17.40 12.37
N ALA A 740 -26.52 17.53 13.40
CA ALA A 740 -26.09 17.29 14.77
C ALA A 740 -25.82 15.79 14.99
N VAL A 741 -24.84 15.49 15.83
CA VAL A 741 -24.46 14.12 16.21
C VAL A 741 -24.59 13.99 17.72
N SER A 742 -25.08 12.84 18.19
CA SER A 742 -25.14 12.54 19.63
C SER A 742 -25.03 11.03 19.83
N GLY A 743 -24.05 10.59 20.63
CA GLY A 743 -23.89 9.18 20.97
C GLY A 743 -23.34 8.30 19.84
N ARG A 744 -22.77 8.89 18.78
CA ARG A 744 -22.12 8.11 17.71
C ARG A 744 -20.93 7.37 18.31
N LYS A 745 -20.94 6.04 18.23
CA LYS A 745 -19.82 5.19 18.67
C LYS A 745 -18.95 4.83 17.47
N ILE A 746 -17.63 4.93 17.64
CA ILE A 746 -16.64 4.34 16.73
C ILE A 746 -15.78 3.35 17.51
N THR A 747 -15.36 2.28 16.85
CA THR A 747 -14.47 1.27 17.42
C THR A 747 -13.33 1.02 16.44
N ILE A 748 -12.09 1.15 16.90
CA ILE A 748 -10.88 0.89 16.12
C ILE A 748 -9.94 0.02 16.96
N ALA A 749 -9.53 -1.14 16.44
CA ALA A 749 -8.62 -2.05 17.14
C ALA A 749 -9.05 -2.34 18.60
N ASP A 750 -10.31 -2.73 18.78
CA ASP A 750 -10.99 -3.01 20.07
C ASP A 750 -11.16 -1.82 21.04
N GLU A 751 -10.60 -0.65 20.71
CA GLU A 751 -10.84 0.59 21.46
C GLU A 751 -12.08 1.29 20.94
N ALA A 752 -12.94 1.74 21.86
CA ALA A 752 -14.19 2.41 21.50
C ALA A 752 -14.26 3.83 22.06
N TYR A 753 -14.83 4.73 21.25
CA TYR A 753 -15.18 6.08 21.66
C TYR A 753 -16.61 6.40 21.28
N THR A 754 -17.31 7.09 22.17
CA THR A 754 -18.68 7.57 21.93
C THR A 754 -18.68 9.09 21.95
N PHE A 755 -18.98 9.70 20.80
CA PHE A 755 -19.12 11.16 20.69
C PHE A 755 -20.26 11.66 21.58
N GLY A 756 -20.00 12.76 22.28
CA GLY A 756 -21.00 13.54 22.98
C GLY A 756 -22.01 14.19 22.02
N LYS A 757 -22.82 15.11 22.56
CA LYS A 757 -23.71 15.92 21.72
C LYS A 757 -22.89 17.00 21.00
N LEU A 758 -22.81 16.91 19.68
CA LEU A 758 -22.17 17.87 18.79
C LEU A 758 -23.21 18.45 17.83
N ASP A 759 -23.69 19.67 18.10
CA ASP A 759 -24.62 20.36 17.20
C ASP A 759 -23.96 20.64 15.82
N ALA A 760 -24.75 20.76 14.77
CA ALA A 760 -24.24 21.04 13.43
C ALA A 760 -23.49 22.39 13.39
N GLY A 761 -22.29 22.40 12.81
CA GLY A 761 -21.48 23.61 12.64
C GLY A 761 -20.65 24.02 13.87
N VAL A 762 -20.69 23.28 14.99
CA VAL A 762 -19.93 23.62 16.21
C VAL A 762 -18.42 23.61 15.93
N GLN A 763 -17.74 24.66 16.37
CA GLN A 763 -16.27 24.78 16.38
C GLN A 763 -15.85 25.43 17.71
N GLN A 764 -15.61 24.61 18.73
CA GLN A 764 -15.45 25.04 20.12
C GLN A 764 -14.13 24.56 20.73
N ILE A 765 -13.52 25.44 21.51
CA ILE A 765 -12.47 25.11 22.48
C ILE A 765 -12.99 25.52 23.85
N ALA A 766 -13.01 24.60 24.82
CA ALA A 766 -13.46 24.86 26.17
C ALA A 766 -12.43 24.35 27.19
N VAL A 767 -12.24 25.10 28.26
CA VAL A 767 -11.32 24.77 29.35
C VAL A 767 -12.09 24.91 30.67
N SER A 768 -12.08 23.85 31.47
CA SER A 768 -12.74 23.79 32.78
C SER A 768 -11.71 23.71 33.90
N GLY A 769 -11.99 24.40 35.01
CA GLY A 769 -11.12 24.47 36.17
C GLY A 769 -9.75 25.05 35.85
N ALA A 770 -9.67 26.00 34.90
CA ALA A 770 -8.43 26.67 34.56
C ALA A 770 -7.92 27.43 35.77
N GLN A 771 -6.63 27.32 36.06
CA GLN A 771 -5.94 28.06 37.12
C GLN A 771 -4.64 28.60 36.54
N LEU A 772 -4.41 29.90 36.70
CA LEU A 772 -3.16 30.57 36.41
C LEU A 772 -2.70 31.30 37.67
N THR A 773 -1.51 30.95 38.15
CA THR A 773 -0.81 31.69 39.21
C THR A 773 0.49 32.23 38.64
N ALA A 774 0.74 33.52 38.79
CA ALA A 774 2.01 34.16 38.48
C ALA A 774 2.55 34.80 39.77
N GLY A 775 3.43 34.06 40.43
CA GLY A 775 4.09 34.39 41.69
C GLY A 775 3.07 34.64 42.80
N GLU A 776 3.34 35.66 43.60
CA GLU A 776 2.42 36.17 44.61
C GLU A 776 1.47 37.24 44.06
N PHE A 777 1.71 37.73 42.83
CA PHE A 777 1.05 38.93 42.30
C PHE A 777 -0.32 38.64 41.67
N PHE A 778 -0.45 37.54 40.94
CA PHE A 778 -1.66 37.30 40.14
C PHE A 778 -2.13 35.86 40.24
N ARG A 779 -3.40 35.69 40.59
CA ARG A 779 -4.09 34.39 40.58
C ARG A 779 -5.41 34.57 39.88
N VAL A 780 -5.72 33.70 38.94
CA VAL A 780 -7.05 33.62 38.33
C VAL A 780 -7.45 32.17 38.18
N ASN A 781 -8.69 31.86 38.54
CA ASN A 781 -9.28 30.55 38.33
C ASN A 781 -10.69 30.67 37.78
N GLY A 782 -11.11 29.73 36.94
CA GLY A 782 -12.46 29.71 36.37
C GLY A 782 -12.56 28.83 35.12
N ASP A 783 -13.75 28.79 34.54
CA ASP A 783 -14.02 28.11 33.28
C ASP A 783 -14.03 29.12 32.14
N PHE A 784 -13.55 28.69 30.97
CA PHE A 784 -13.48 29.51 29.76
C PHE A 784 -13.96 28.71 28.54
N ALA A 785 -14.62 29.39 27.61
CA ALA A 785 -14.92 28.82 26.31
C ALA A 785 -14.74 29.85 25.19
N LEU A 786 -14.20 29.37 24.07
CA LEU A 786 -14.11 30.08 22.81
C LEU A 786 -14.92 29.28 21.78
N LEU A 787 -15.86 29.95 21.12
CA LEU A 787 -16.70 29.33 20.11
C LEU A 787 -16.65 30.16 18.82
N ARG A 788 -16.51 29.47 17.69
CA ARG A 788 -16.75 30.04 16.36
C ARG A 788 -18.05 29.44 15.80
N SER A 789 -18.90 30.29 15.25
CA SER A 789 -20.19 29.88 14.67
C SER A 789 -20.71 30.93 13.68
N THR A 790 -21.97 30.79 13.29
CA THR A 790 -22.76 31.79 12.59
C THR A 790 -24.00 32.12 13.38
N VAL A 791 -24.47 33.35 13.27
CA VAL A 791 -25.71 33.80 13.90
C VAL A 791 -26.45 34.74 12.96
N THR A 792 -27.77 34.67 12.97
CA THR A 792 -28.62 35.69 12.33
C THR A 792 -28.90 36.78 13.35
N VAL A 793 -28.33 37.97 13.13
CA VAL A 793 -28.52 39.12 14.01
C VAL A 793 -29.69 39.97 13.55
N LYS A 794 -30.54 40.40 14.49
CA LYS A 794 -31.54 41.44 14.28
C LYS A 794 -31.06 42.70 14.99
N LEU A 795 -31.16 43.83 14.30
CA LEU A 795 -30.67 45.12 14.80
C LEU A 795 -31.79 45.91 15.45
N ALA A 796 -31.44 46.92 16.24
CA ALA A 796 -32.38 47.86 16.84
C ALA A 796 -33.34 48.44 15.78
N GLY A 797 -34.64 48.45 16.07
CA GLY A 797 -35.69 48.90 15.16
C GLY A 797 -36.17 47.88 14.12
N ALA A 798 -35.53 46.71 14.00
CA ALA A 798 -36.03 45.62 13.16
C ALA A 798 -37.27 44.96 13.78
N ASP A 799 -38.28 44.56 13.00
CA ASP A 799 -39.44 43.83 13.52
C ASP A 799 -39.10 42.37 13.87
N ALA A 800 -39.94 41.72 14.68
CA ALA A 800 -39.75 40.31 15.02
C ALA A 800 -39.79 39.38 13.77
N SER A 801 -40.49 39.80 12.72
CA SER A 801 -40.58 39.12 11.42
C SER A 801 -39.40 39.40 10.47
N ASP A 802 -38.47 40.28 10.82
CA ASP A 802 -37.28 40.55 9.99
C ASP A 802 -36.42 39.28 9.88
N GLY A 803 -35.99 38.95 8.65
CA GLY A 803 -35.11 37.83 8.34
C GLY A 803 -33.70 37.99 8.92
N GLY A 804 -33.33 39.19 9.35
CA GLY A 804 -32.06 39.50 10.01
C GLY A 804 -30.85 39.39 9.07
N ILE A 805 -29.66 39.54 9.65
CA ILE A 805 -28.38 39.57 8.93
C ILE A 805 -27.57 38.35 9.35
N LEU A 806 -27.26 37.46 8.40
CA LEU A 806 -26.36 36.35 8.64
C LEU A 806 -24.93 36.87 8.86
N SER A 807 -24.37 36.54 10.02
CA SER A 807 -23.07 37.04 10.48
C SER A 807 -22.17 35.89 10.92
N ASP A 808 -20.87 36.05 10.67
CA ASP A 808 -19.82 35.24 11.30
C ASP A 808 -19.67 35.68 12.75
N LEU A 809 -19.55 34.71 13.66
CA LEU A 809 -19.55 34.93 15.10
C LEU A 809 -18.33 34.27 15.74
N ILE A 810 -17.66 35.02 16.61
CA ILE A 810 -16.72 34.50 17.60
C ILE A 810 -17.23 34.92 18.97
N THR A 811 -17.37 33.98 19.90
CA THR A 811 -17.71 34.28 21.30
C THR A 811 -16.61 33.82 22.24
N ILE A 812 -16.40 34.62 23.30
CA ILE A 812 -15.54 34.29 24.43
C ILE A 812 -16.41 34.39 25.68
N GLY A 813 -16.58 33.30 26.40
CA GLY A 813 -17.33 33.30 27.64
C GLY A 813 -16.54 32.68 28.78
N ALA A 814 -16.87 33.10 29.99
CA ALA A 814 -16.23 32.59 31.18
C ALA A 814 -17.21 32.60 32.37
N GLN A 815 -17.05 31.69 33.32
CA GLN A 815 -17.87 31.63 34.54
C GLN A 815 -17.08 31.20 35.77
N GLY A 816 -17.59 31.58 36.94
CA GLY A 816 -16.98 31.23 38.20
C GLY A 816 -15.57 31.81 38.35
N LEU A 817 -15.28 32.90 37.64
CA LEU A 817 -13.98 33.53 37.66
C LEU A 817 -13.75 34.15 39.04
N ALA A 818 -12.66 33.75 39.68
CA ALA A 818 -12.10 34.45 40.80
C ALA A 818 -10.69 34.91 40.40
N ALA A 819 -10.42 36.19 40.59
CA ALA A 819 -9.13 36.79 40.28
C ALA A 819 -8.63 37.59 41.47
N THR A 820 -7.34 37.48 41.77
CA THR A 820 -6.65 38.31 42.74
C THR A 820 -5.43 38.90 42.05
N ALA A 821 -5.28 40.22 42.10
CA ALA A 821 -4.15 40.96 41.57
C ALA A 821 -3.57 41.87 42.66
N GLY A 822 -2.34 41.64 43.10
CA GLY A 822 -1.70 42.33 44.21
C GLY A 822 -0.73 41.40 44.92
N ILE A 823 0.14 41.94 45.77
CA ILE A 823 1.10 41.15 46.54
C ILE A 823 0.34 40.55 47.74
N SER A 824 0.53 39.26 48.05
CA SER A 824 -0.03 38.64 49.26
C SER A 824 0.31 39.48 50.50
N ASP A 825 -0.67 39.67 51.39
CA ASP A 825 -0.56 40.44 52.63
C ASP A 825 -0.34 41.97 52.47
N SER A 826 -0.57 42.51 51.26
CA SER A 826 -0.44 43.92 50.90
C SER A 826 -1.70 44.39 50.14
N THR A 827 -1.61 45.52 49.42
CA THR A 827 -2.68 46.03 48.57
C THR A 827 -2.95 45.11 47.39
N GLY A 828 -4.21 44.67 47.25
CA GLY A 828 -4.63 43.84 46.13
C GLY A 828 -6.11 43.98 45.79
N LEU A 829 -6.43 43.84 44.52
CA LEU A 829 -7.79 43.77 44.00
C LEU A 829 -8.22 42.30 43.94
N GLN A 830 -9.32 41.99 44.60
CA GLN A 830 -9.95 40.68 44.56
C GLN A 830 -11.32 40.77 43.86
N LEU A 831 -11.56 39.86 42.93
CA LEU A 831 -12.82 39.69 42.21
C LEU A 831 -13.31 38.26 42.43
N THR A 832 -14.59 38.07 42.72
CA THR A 832 -15.17 36.72 42.85
C THR A 832 -16.52 36.61 42.15
N GLY A 833 -16.84 35.40 41.69
CA GLY A 833 -18.11 35.10 41.03
C GLY A 833 -18.26 35.83 39.69
N VAL A 834 -17.15 36.10 38.99
CA VAL A 834 -17.21 36.76 37.68
C VAL A 834 -17.76 35.80 36.64
N GLN A 835 -18.74 36.27 35.87
CA GLN A 835 -19.25 35.59 34.68
C GLN A 835 -19.35 36.61 33.55
N PHE A 836 -18.93 36.26 32.34
CA PHE A 836 -19.10 37.15 31.20
C PHE A 836 -19.30 36.37 29.90
N GLY A 837 -19.89 37.06 28.92
CA GLY A 837 -19.99 36.62 27.54
C GLY A 837 -19.71 37.78 26.59
N LEU A 838 -18.69 37.62 25.75
CA LEU A 838 -18.32 38.52 24.67
C LEU A 838 -18.71 37.89 23.34
N ALA A 839 -19.34 38.66 22.46
CA ALA A 839 -19.68 38.29 21.10
C ALA A 839 -19.10 39.30 20.11
N LEU A 840 -18.32 38.79 19.15
CA LEU A 840 -17.74 39.53 18.05
C LEU A 840 -18.40 39.06 16.76
N MET A 841 -19.08 39.95 16.06
CA MET A 841 -19.91 39.61 14.89
C MET A 841 -19.48 40.42 13.67
N SER A 842 -19.44 39.77 12.51
CA SER A 842 -19.19 40.43 11.22
C SER A 842 -20.23 39.98 10.20
N ALA A 843 -20.91 40.91 9.54
CA ALA A 843 -21.89 40.57 8.51
C ALA A 843 -21.21 39.89 7.32
N ARG A 844 -21.79 38.78 6.82
CA ARG A 844 -21.21 38.03 5.69
C ARG A 844 -21.34 38.76 4.36
N ALA A 845 -22.45 39.47 4.17
CA ALA A 845 -22.72 40.22 2.95
C ALA A 845 -21.99 41.57 2.90
N ASP A 846 -21.55 42.10 4.05
CA ASP A 846 -20.87 43.39 4.17
C ASP A 846 -19.87 43.37 5.33
N ALA A 847 -18.60 43.03 5.03
CA ALA A 847 -17.53 42.95 6.03
C ALA A 847 -17.16 44.29 6.69
N SER A 848 -17.71 45.42 6.21
CA SER A 848 -17.57 46.73 6.88
C SER A 848 -18.47 46.87 8.10
N ARG A 849 -19.49 46.00 8.23
CA ARG A 849 -20.42 46.00 9.36
C ARG A 849 -20.02 44.94 10.37
N ARG A 850 -19.65 45.41 11.56
CA ARG A 850 -19.28 44.56 12.70
C ARG A 850 -19.94 45.06 13.97
N TRP A 851 -20.28 44.12 14.84
CA TRP A 851 -20.87 44.39 16.15
C TRP A 851 -20.05 43.74 17.25
N THR A 852 -20.05 44.37 18.42
CA THR A 852 -19.41 43.85 19.62
C THR A 852 -20.39 43.99 20.78
N SER A 853 -20.64 42.88 21.46
CA SER A 853 -21.57 42.82 22.57
C SER A 853 -20.92 42.07 23.72
N LEU A 854 -20.88 42.67 24.91
CA LEU A 854 -20.30 42.10 26.12
C LEU A 854 -21.30 42.29 27.27
N GLN A 855 -21.61 41.22 27.98
CA GLN A 855 -22.36 41.27 29.22
C GLN A 855 -21.59 40.52 30.29
N ALA A 856 -21.39 41.14 31.44
CA ALA A 856 -20.62 40.58 32.54
C ALA A 856 -21.26 40.90 33.90
N THR A 857 -21.08 39.99 34.85
CA THR A 857 -21.44 40.17 36.25
C THR A 857 -20.27 39.79 37.15
N ALA A 858 -20.20 40.37 38.33
CA ALA A 858 -19.31 39.95 39.40
C ALA A 858 -20.03 40.03 40.74
N SER A 859 -19.93 38.97 41.56
CA SER A 859 -20.54 38.96 42.89
C SER A 859 -19.90 40.01 43.80
N THR A 860 -18.57 40.08 43.80
CA THR A 860 -17.83 41.11 44.56
C THR A 860 -16.57 41.57 43.81
N ALA A 861 -16.20 42.83 44.05
CA ALA A 861 -14.88 43.37 43.78
C ALA A 861 -14.41 44.13 45.02
N GLN A 862 -13.24 43.81 45.57
CA GLN A 862 -12.75 44.43 46.80
C GLN A 862 -11.28 44.82 46.67
N LEU A 863 -10.97 46.03 47.13
CA LEU A 863 -9.60 46.46 47.36
C LEU A 863 -9.21 46.12 48.81
N ASN A 864 -8.31 45.16 48.96
CA ASN A 864 -7.77 44.72 50.24
C ASN A 864 -6.40 45.37 50.50
N GLY A 865 -5.98 45.41 51.77
CA GLY A 865 -4.60 45.75 52.16
C GLY A 865 -4.20 47.22 52.11
N LEU A 866 -5.17 48.14 52.12
CA LEU A 866 -4.94 49.56 52.43
C LEU A 866 -5.53 49.87 53.81
N ALA A 867 -4.67 50.19 54.77
CA ALA A 867 -5.12 50.55 56.11
C ALA A 867 -5.97 51.85 56.07
N GLY A 868 -7.15 51.81 56.67
CA GLY A 868 -8.08 52.94 56.69
C GLY A 868 -8.69 53.29 55.33
N VAL A 869 -8.63 52.42 54.31
CA VAL A 869 -9.37 52.61 53.06
C VAL A 869 -10.08 51.31 52.71
N LYS A 870 -11.39 51.37 52.56
CA LYS A 870 -12.22 50.25 52.09
C LYS A 870 -12.91 50.68 50.81
N ILE A 871 -12.68 49.94 49.74
CA ILE A 871 -13.42 50.07 48.49
C ILE A 871 -13.95 48.67 48.17
N ALA A 872 -15.28 48.52 48.20
CA ALA A 872 -15.95 47.27 47.93
C ALA A 872 -17.14 47.49 47.01
N GLY A 873 -17.25 46.67 45.98
CA GLY A 873 -18.39 46.59 45.08
C GLY A 873 -19.08 45.23 45.22
N ALA A 874 -20.40 45.21 45.19
CA ALA A 874 -21.22 43.99 45.15
C ALA A 874 -22.25 44.07 44.02
N ASP A 875 -22.68 42.90 43.54
CA ASP A 875 -23.68 42.78 42.45
C ASP A 875 -23.34 43.63 41.22
N LEU A 876 -22.07 43.59 40.82
CA LEU A 876 -21.56 44.39 39.71
C LEU A 876 -22.11 43.85 38.39
N ASN A 877 -22.55 44.75 37.52
CA ASN A 877 -23.03 44.45 36.17
C ASN A 877 -22.35 45.39 35.17
N ILE A 878 -21.83 44.80 34.09
CA ILE A 878 -21.30 45.50 32.92
C ILE A 878 -22.08 45.08 31.68
N ALA A 879 -22.55 46.04 30.91
CA ALA A 879 -23.17 45.81 29.61
C ALA A 879 -22.53 46.72 28.55
N PHE A 880 -22.15 46.14 27.43
CA PHE A 880 -21.59 46.86 26.29
C PHE A 880 -22.19 46.33 25.00
N ASN A 881 -22.71 47.21 24.15
CA ASN A 881 -23.28 46.85 22.86
C ASN A 881 -22.95 47.97 21.88
N ASP A 882 -22.14 47.69 20.86
CA ASP A 882 -21.67 48.70 19.92
C ASP A 882 -21.67 48.17 18.48
N ALA A 883 -21.87 49.10 17.56
CA ALA A 883 -21.74 48.89 16.12
C ALA A 883 -20.51 49.67 15.63
N SER A 884 -19.58 48.96 14.99
CA SER A 884 -18.32 49.56 14.51
C SER A 884 -18.51 50.66 13.46
N LYS A 885 -19.58 50.56 12.66
CA LYS A 885 -19.92 51.54 11.64
C LYS A 885 -20.70 52.68 12.29
N THR A 886 -20.17 53.89 12.19
CA THR A 886 -20.81 55.09 12.75
C THR A 886 -22.23 55.26 12.22
N GLY A 887 -23.20 55.40 13.12
CA GLY A 887 -24.62 55.56 12.79
C GLY A 887 -25.36 54.27 12.43
N ASP A 888 -24.70 53.11 12.48
CA ASP A 888 -25.35 51.81 12.31
C ASP A 888 -26.09 51.40 13.59
N ALA A 889 -27.15 50.59 13.44
CA ALA A 889 -27.91 50.06 14.56
C ALA A 889 -27.13 48.94 15.27
N VAL A 890 -27.26 48.88 16.60
CA VAL A 890 -26.68 47.79 17.41
C VAL A 890 -27.54 46.53 17.34
N VAL A 891 -26.99 45.40 17.80
CA VAL A 891 -27.73 44.14 17.88
C VAL A 891 -28.78 44.24 18.99
N ASP A 892 -29.99 43.76 18.71
CA ASP A 892 -31.09 43.73 19.67
C ASP A 892 -31.27 42.31 20.23
N TYR A 893 -31.08 42.16 21.54
CA TYR A 893 -31.23 40.89 22.28
C TYR A 893 -32.55 40.83 23.07
N ALA A 894 -33.48 41.76 22.84
CA ALA A 894 -34.82 41.68 23.43
C ALA A 894 -35.58 40.42 22.97
N ALA A 895 -36.61 40.03 23.72
CA ALA A 895 -37.42 38.85 23.41
C ALA A 895 -37.96 38.89 21.96
N GLY A 896 -37.78 37.80 21.22
CA GLY A 896 -38.19 37.69 19.81
C GLY A 896 -37.22 38.29 18.77
N LYS A 897 -36.08 38.86 19.23
CA LYS A 897 -35.06 39.46 18.37
C LYS A 897 -33.88 38.50 18.12
N THR A 898 -32.67 38.83 18.55
CA THR A 898 -31.48 37.98 18.46
C THR A 898 -31.36 37.12 19.72
N VAL A 899 -31.36 35.79 19.55
CA VAL A 899 -31.08 34.86 20.66
C VAL A 899 -29.63 34.41 20.54
N LEU A 900 -28.80 34.79 21.52
CA LEU A 900 -27.39 34.38 21.56
C LEU A 900 -27.00 33.91 22.97
N ASN A 901 -26.70 32.61 23.05
CA ASN A 901 -26.14 31.97 24.24
C ASN A 901 -24.63 31.81 24.05
N VAL A 902 -23.83 32.54 24.82
CA VAL A 902 -22.37 32.46 24.83
C VAL A 902 -21.95 31.31 25.73
N SER A 903 -21.27 30.29 25.21
CA SER A 903 -20.71 29.22 26.05
C SER A 903 -19.71 29.79 27.06
N THR A 904 -19.80 29.35 28.31
CA THR A 904 -18.93 29.82 29.41
C THR A 904 -18.03 28.72 29.99
N GLY A 905 -18.12 27.51 29.44
CA GLY A 905 -17.37 26.33 29.86
C GLY A 905 -17.90 25.09 29.16
N VAL A 906 -17.55 23.90 29.67
CA VAL A 906 -18.11 22.63 29.18
C VAL A 906 -19.56 22.49 29.67
N GLY A 907 -20.53 22.59 28.76
CA GLY A 907 -21.95 22.38 29.06
C GLY A 907 -22.70 23.55 29.69
N SER A 908 -22.08 24.74 29.78
CA SER A 908 -22.68 25.94 30.35
C SER A 908 -22.68 27.14 29.38
N SER A 909 -23.61 28.08 29.59
CA SER A 909 -23.73 29.27 28.75
C SER A 909 -24.40 30.46 29.45
N LEU A 910 -24.08 31.67 28.99
CA LEU A 910 -24.72 32.94 29.35
C LEU A 910 -25.55 33.47 28.17
N ALA A 911 -26.82 33.76 28.41
CA ALA A 911 -27.67 34.45 27.43
C ALA A 911 -27.41 35.96 27.45
N LEU A 912 -27.17 36.56 26.29
CA LEU A 912 -27.13 38.03 26.17
C LEU A 912 -28.55 38.60 26.14
N SER A 913 -28.79 39.72 26.82
CA SER A 913 -30.14 40.26 27.04
C SER A 913 -30.27 41.79 26.90
N MET A 914 -29.29 42.45 26.28
CA MET A 914 -29.29 43.91 26.09
C MET A 914 -30.35 44.38 25.09
N ASP A 915 -31.16 45.37 25.46
CA ASP A 915 -32.18 45.98 24.59
C ASP A 915 -31.53 46.88 23.54
N GLY A 916 -31.71 46.55 22.25
CA GLY A 916 -31.15 47.32 21.15
C GLY A 916 -31.70 48.75 21.05
N ASN A 917 -32.89 49.03 21.61
CA ASN A 917 -33.51 50.37 21.58
C ASN A 917 -32.79 51.39 22.49
N GLN A 918 -31.92 50.92 23.38
CA GLN A 918 -31.02 51.79 24.15
C GLN A 918 -29.87 52.36 23.30
N GLY A 919 -29.79 51.94 22.03
CA GLY A 919 -28.74 52.33 21.10
C GLY A 919 -27.40 51.71 21.50
N ARG A 920 -26.33 52.38 21.08
CA ARG A 920 -24.98 52.05 21.56
C ARG A 920 -24.95 52.16 23.07
N LEU A 921 -24.43 51.16 23.77
CA LEU A 921 -24.47 51.05 25.22
C LEU A 921 -23.08 50.74 25.78
N LEU A 922 -22.70 51.44 26.85
CA LEU A 922 -21.65 51.07 27.79
C LEU A 922 -22.16 51.41 29.19
N GLN A 923 -22.44 50.41 30.01
CA GLN A 923 -23.01 50.58 31.34
C GLN A 923 -22.18 49.81 32.36
N ALA A 924 -21.97 50.42 33.54
CA ALA A 924 -21.49 49.76 34.73
C ALA A 924 -22.41 50.11 35.90
N SER A 925 -22.86 49.13 36.67
CA SER A 925 -23.73 49.34 37.83
C SER A 925 -23.45 48.33 38.94
N GLY A 926 -23.86 48.66 40.17
CA GLY A 926 -23.76 47.77 41.32
C GLY A 926 -23.90 48.52 42.64
N HIS A 927 -23.75 47.80 43.75
CA HIS A 927 -23.66 48.36 45.08
C HIS A 927 -22.21 48.71 45.39
N LEU A 928 -21.92 49.94 45.80
CA LEU A 928 -20.57 50.42 46.09
C LEU A 928 -20.50 50.93 47.52
N THR A 929 -19.47 50.50 48.24
CA THR A 929 -19.05 51.01 49.56
C THR A 929 -17.65 51.59 49.44
N VAL A 930 -17.49 52.85 49.82
CA VAL A 930 -16.19 53.53 49.93
C VAL A 930 -16.08 54.15 51.31
N GLU A 931 -15.06 53.77 52.08
CA GLU A 931 -14.73 54.35 53.39
C GLU A 931 -13.26 54.80 53.39
N VAL A 932 -12.98 56.00 53.91
CA VAL A 932 -11.62 56.56 54.02
C VAL A 932 -11.41 57.14 55.42
N GLN A 933 -10.53 56.52 56.20
CA GLN A 933 -10.02 56.95 57.52
C GLN A 933 -11.14 57.31 58.50
N ASP A 934 -12.27 56.60 58.42
CA ASP A 934 -13.51 56.86 59.18
C ASP A 934 -14.02 58.32 59.01
N PHE A 935 -13.55 59.00 57.95
CA PHE A 935 -13.79 60.41 57.68
C PHE A 935 -14.83 60.62 56.60
N VAL A 936 -14.72 59.88 55.49
CA VAL A 936 -15.70 59.87 54.42
C VAL A 936 -16.20 58.45 54.21
N ARG A 937 -17.52 58.26 54.27
CA ARG A 937 -18.19 57.02 53.88
C ARG A 937 -19.23 57.31 52.80
N THR A 938 -19.29 56.47 51.79
CA THR A 938 -20.47 56.36 50.96
C THR A 938 -20.83 54.92 50.68
N GLU A 939 -22.12 54.62 50.74
CA GLU A 939 -22.66 53.29 50.52
C GLU A 939 -23.99 53.40 49.77
N GLY A 940 -24.17 52.65 48.70
CA GLY A 940 -25.42 52.65 47.95
C GLY A 940 -25.32 52.02 46.57
N ASN A 941 -26.42 52.08 45.82
CA ASN A 941 -26.44 51.61 44.44
C ASN A 941 -26.06 52.75 43.50
N TYR A 942 -25.16 52.44 42.57
CA TYR A 942 -24.68 53.38 41.56
C TYR A 942 -24.76 52.77 40.18
N ALA A 943 -25.01 53.61 39.18
CA ALA A 943 -24.84 53.23 37.79
C ALA A 943 -24.25 54.40 36.98
N ILE A 944 -23.30 54.08 36.12
CA ILE A 944 -22.77 54.98 35.11
C ILE A 944 -23.06 54.37 33.74
N GLN A 945 -23.60 55.16 32.83
CA GLN A 945 -23.98 54.69 31.50
C GLN A 945 -23.61 55.72 30.44
N ARG A 946 -22.97 55.25 29.38
CA ARG A 946 -22.84 55.97 28.12
C ARG A 946 -23.76 55.34 27.10
N SER A 947 -24.63 56.13 26.49
CA SER A 947 -25.56 55.64 25.47
C SER A 947 -25.84 56.65 24.36
N THR A 948 -26.53 56.23 23.30
CA THR A 948 -27.03 57.13 22.26
C THR A 948 -28.55 57.09 22.23
N GLN A 949 -29.19 58.25 22.36
CA GLN A 949 -30.66 58.37 22.30
C GLN A 949 -31.10 59.53 21.43
N ASN A 950 -32.34 59.44 20.93
CA ASN A 950 -33.03 60.55 20.31
C ASN A 950 -33.71 61.38 21.41
N LEU A 951 -33.18 62.56 21.67
CA LEU A 951 -33.73 63.51 22.64
C LEU A 951 -34.74 64.42 21.96
N LYS A 952 -35.81 64.77 22.67
CA LYS A 952 -36.74 65.81 22.26
C LYS A 952 -36.41 67.11 22.99
N LEU A 953 -36.45 68.22 22.28
CA LEU A 953 -36.18 69.55 22.83
C LEU A 953 -37.48 70.32 23.09
N SER A 954 -37.39 71.39 23.88
CA SER A 954 -38.54 72.23 24.26
C SER A 954 -39.20 72.95 23.07
N ASP A 955 -38.48 73.14 21.97
CA ASP A 955 -38.99 73.67 20.70
C ASP A 955 -39.76 72.62 19.85
N GLY A 956 -39.84 71.38 20.32
CA GLY A 956 -40.50 70.26 19.66
C GLY A 956 -39.62 69.48 18.67
N SER A 957 -38.39 69.93 18.39
CA SER A 957 -37.43 69.22 17.56
C SER A 957 -36.87 67.97 18.26
N SER A 958 -36.25 67.08 17.49
CA SER A 958 -35.56 65.91 18.02
C SER A 958 -34.13 65.82 17.49
N VAL A 959 -33.21 65.52 18.39
CA VAL A 959 -31.76 65.44 18.12
C VAL A 959 -31.25 64.07 18.54
N SER A 960 -30.32 63.50 17.78
CA SER A 960 -29.60 62.31 18.22
C SER A 960 -28.42 62.75 19.08
N ALA A 961 -28.40 62.37 20.35
CA ALA A 961 -27.40 62.79 21.30
C ALA A 961 -26.62 61.62 21.88
N ASP A 962 -25.33 61.85 22.12
CA ASP A 962 -24.52 61.02 22.99
C ASP A 962 -24.78 61.43 24.44
N MET A 963 -25.12 60.45 25.29
CA MET A 963 -25.43 60.62 26.69
C MET A 963 -24.35 59.99 27.56
N LEU A 964 -23.98 60.68 28.64
CA LEU A 964 -23.29 60.14 29.81
C LEU A 964 -24.16 60.39 31.04
N THR A 965 -24.69 59.33 31.63
CA THR A 965 -25.53 59.41 32.81
C THR A 965 -24.85 58.81 34.02
N LEU A 966 -25.12 59.40 35.18
CA LEU A 966 -24.70 58.92 36.49
C LEU A 966 -25.93 58.94 37.39
N GLY A 967 -26.28 57.80 37.98
CA GLY A 967 -27.39 57.71 38.91
C GLY A 967 -27.00 57.01 40.20
N ALA A 968 -27.62 57.42 41.28
CA ALA A 968 -27.51 56.77 42.59
C ALA A 968 -28.90 56.50 43.16
N SER A 969 -29.08 55.39 43.88
CA SER A 969 -30.31 55.10 44.62
C SER A 969 -30.02 54.49 45.99
N GLY A 970 -30.70 55.03 47.01
CA GLY A 970 -30.52 54.62 48.39
C GLY A 970 -29.09 54.84 48.87
N ALA A 971 -28.40 55.87 48.35
CA ALA A 971 -27.06 56.18 48.77
C ALA A 971 -27.06 56.91 50.11
N GLU A 972 -26.14 56.50 50.97
CA GLU A 972 -25.78 57.17 52.21
C GLU A 972 -24.41 57.81 52.02
N LEU A 973 -24.25 59.05 52.47
CA LEU A 973 -22.98 59.75 52.47
C LEU A 973 -22.73 60.30 53.86
N PHE A 974 -21.52 60.12 54.37
CA PHE A 974 -21.07 60.71 55.63
C PHE A 974 -19.73 61.41 55.41
N ALA A 975 -19.59 62.59 56.02
CA ALA A 975 -18.33 63.33 56.11
C ALA A 975 -18.17 63.87 57.55
N GLY A 976 -17.20 63.36 58.32
CA GLY A 976 -17.06 63.68 59.74
C GLY A 976 -15.88 62.98 60.40
N VAL A 977 -15.84 62.92 61.73
CA VAL A 977 -14.84 62.15 62.50
C VAL A 977 -15.54 61.11 63.37
N ASP A 978 -14.87 59.96 63.59
CA ASP A 978 -15.32 58.83 64.40
C ASP A 978 -16.67 58.23 63.97
N ASP A 979 -16.79 57.73 62.73
CA ASP A 979 -18.02 57.23 62.08
C ASP A 979 -18.82 56.13 62.82
N ALA A 980 -18.33 55.62 63.96
CA ALA A 980 -19.06 54.74 64.85
C ALA A 980 -20.24 55.50 65.49
N ALA A 981 -21.47 54.96 65.34
CA ALA A 981 -22.74 55.59 65.70
C ALA A 981 -22.86 56.15 67.15
N ALA A 982 -21.96 55.78 68.08
CA ALA A 982 -21.94 56.30 69.44
C ALA A 982 -21.06 57.55 69.64
N GLY A 983 -20.23 57.93 68.65
CA GLY A 983 -19.26 59.03 68.73
C GLY A 983 -19.10 59.90 67.48
N ALA A 984 -19.80 59.58 66.38
CA ALA A 984 -19.66 60.29 65.11
C ALA A 984 -20.05 61.77 65.17
N ILE A 985 -19.15 62.65 64.71
CA ILE A 985 -19.38 64.08 64.53
C ILE A 985 -19.22 64.42 63.05
N GLY A 986 -20.30 64.75 62.35
CA GLY A 986 -20.23 65.01 60.91
C GLY A 986 -21.55 65.36 60.24
N LEU A 987 -21.48 65.55 58.92
CA LEU A 987 -22.62 65.70 58.03
C LEU A 987 -22.98 64.34 57.44
N GLU A 988 -24.23 63.94 57.62
CA GLU A 988 -24.81 62.72 57.04
C GLU A 988 -25.88 63.10 56.02
N LEU A 989 -25.86 62.45 54.85
CA LEU A 989 -26.94 62.45 53.87
C LEU A 989 -27.49 61.04 53.79
N SER A 990 -28.80 60.87 53.97
CA SER A 990 -29.49 59.59 53.88
C SER A 990 -30.56 59.62 52.79
N GLY A 991 -30.79 58.45 52.18
CA GLY A 991 -31.79 58.27 51.14
C GLY A 991 -31.48 59.03 49.84
N VAL A 992 -30.19 59.26 49.53
CA VAL A 992 -29.80 59.98 48.32
C VAL A 992 -30.22 59.18 47.08
N GLU A 993 -31.10 59.80 46.29
CA GLU A 993 -31.54 59.29 45.00
C GLU A 993 -31.48 60.43 43.99
N PHE A 994 -30.64 60.27 42.96
CA PHE A 994 -30.49 61.27 41.91
C PHE A 994 -30.16 60.63 40.57
N GLY A 995 -30.45 61.36 39.50
CA GLY A 995 -29.96 61.07 38.15
C GLY A 995 -29.38 62.33 37.53
N LEU A 996 -28.15 62.20 37.01
CA LEU A 996 -27.46 63.19 36.21
C LEU A 996 -27.38 62.67 34.76
N ALA A 997 -27.67 63.54 33.79
CA ALA A 997 -27.48 63.30 32.38
C ALA A 997 -26.68 64.44 31.76
N LEU A 998 -25.52 64.11 31.19
CA LEU A 998 -24.71 64.97 30.36
C LEU A 998 -24.90 64.54 28.91
N MET A 999 -25.31 65.47 28.04
CA MET A 999 -25.77 65.13 26.69
C MET A 999 -25.09 66.03 25.68
N SER A 1000 -24.68 65.50 24.53
CA SER A 1000 -24.06 66.27 23.44
C SER A 1000 -24.67 65.89 22.10
N ASP A 1001 -24.97 66.88 21.26
CA ASP A 1001 -25.53 66.66 19.92
C ASP A 1001 -24.49 66.00 19.00
N ARG A 1002 -24.88 64.93 18.31
CA ARG A 1002 -23.99 64.22 17.39
C ARG A 1002 -23.81 64.93 16.05
N ALA A 1003 -24.74 65.80 15.66
CA ALA A 1003 -24.67 66.58 14.44
C ALA A 1003 -23.94 67.92 14.66
N ASP A 1004 -23.96 68.46 15.89
CA ASP A 1004 -23.33 69.74 16.24
C ASP A 1004 -22.57 69.65 17.58
N ALA A 1005 -21.23 69.50 17.51
CA ALA A 1005 -20.39 69.39 18.69
C ALA A 1005 -20.38 70.63 19.61
N THR A 1006 -20.96 71.76 19.17
CA THR A 1006 -21.09 72.98 19.99
C THR A 1006 -22.33 72.99 20.89
N ARG A 1007 -23.24 72.03 20.71
CA ARG A 1007 -24.48 71.91 21.48
C ARG A 1007 -24.40 70.78 22.50
N SER A 1008 -24.66 71.12 23.75
CA SER A 1008 -24.75 70.14 24.84
C SER A 1008 -25.77 70.57 25.89
N TRP A 1009 -26.21 69.62 26.69
CA TRP A 1009 -27.20 69.80 27.75
C TRP A 1009 -26.76 69.11 29.03
N VAL A 1010 -27.19 69.68 30.15
CA VAL A 1010 -27.02 69.11 31.49
C VAL A 1010 -28.39 69.04 32.13
N SER A 1011 -28.77 67.84 32.57
CA SER A 1011 -29.99 67.63 33.33
C SER A 1011 -29.67 66.86 34.61
N LEU A 1012 -30.12 67.36 35.76
CA LEU A 1012 -29.95 66.73 37.07
C LEU A 1012 -31.30 66.75 37.78
N GLN A 1013 -31.71 65.63 38.36
CA GLN A 1013 -32.82 65.61 39.30
C GLN A 1013 -32.47 64.75 40.50
N SER A 1014 -32.77 65.23 41.70
CA SER A 1014 -32.76 64.43 42.93
C SER A 1014 -34.17 64.35 43.51
N ASN A 1015 -34.46 63.21 44.15
CA ASN A 1015 -35.62 63.07 45.03
C ASN A 1015 -35.24 63.54 46.45
N SER A 1016 -36.21 63.52 47.37
CA SER A 1016 -36.09 63.96 48.77
C SER A 1016 -34.83 63.40 49.47
N ILE A 1017 -33.77 64.20 49.53
CA ILE A 1017 -32.57 63.93 50.33
C ILE A 1017 -32.82 64.40 51.77
N ALA A 1018 -32.46 63.58 52.74
CA ALA A 1018 -32.37 64.00 54.14
C ALA A 1018 -30.90 64.28 54.46
N ALA A 1019 -30.61 65.47 55.00
CA ALA A 1019 -29.30 65.86 55.49
C ALA A 1019 -29.37 66.13 57.00
N SER A 1020 -28.41 65.65 57.78
CA SER A 1020 -28.35 65.89 59.22
C SER A 1020 -26.92 66.10 59.70
N LEU A 1021 -26.75 67.03 60.65
CA LEU A 1021 -25.54 67.13 61.45
C LEU A 1021 -25.68 66.20 62.66
N ILE A 1022 -24.73 65.28 62.82
CA ILE A 1022 -24.69 64.32 63.93
C ILE A 1022 -23.53 64.64 64.88
N GLY A 1023 -23.67 64.27 66.15
CA GLY A 1023 -22.61 64.31 67.17
C GLY A 1023 -22.32 65.64 67.87
N VAL A 1024 -22.92 66.76 67.45
CA VAL A 1024 -22.73 68.06 68.10
C VAL A 1024 -23.78 68.29 69.19
N GLN A 1025 -23.39 68.14 70.46
CA GLN A 1025 -24.31 68.43 71.58
C GLN A 1025 -24.79 69.89 71.56
N GLY A 1026 -26.11 70.07 71.66
CA GLY A 1026 -26.73 71.40 71.67
C GLY A 1026 -26.85 72.06 70.29
N LEU A 1027 -26.58 71.37 69.18
CA LEU A 1027 -26.84 71.86 67.83
C LEU A 1027 -27.47 70.75 66.98
N THR A 1028 -28.73 70.92 66.61
CA THR A 1028 -29.40 70.08 65.60
C THR A 1028 -29.46 70.86 64.30
N LEU A 1029 -28.91 70.30 63.23
CA LEU A 1029 -29.16 70.78 61.87
C LEU A 1029 -29.75 69.61 61.10
N SER A 1030 -30.97 69.78 60.60
CA SER A 1030 -31.63 68.79 59.74
C SER A 1030 -32.25 69.48 58.56
N ALA A 1031 -31.98 68.99 57.35
CA ALA A 1031 -32.71 69.37 56.16
C ALA A 1031 -33.47 68.14 55.63
N GLY A 1032 -34.78 68.26 55.50
CA GLY A 1032 -35.65 67.24 54.90
C GLY A 1032 -36.13 67.68 53.53
N GLN A 1033 -36.42 66.72 52.65
CA GLN A 1033 -37.00 66.99 51.33
C GLN A 1033 -36.12 67.89 50.44
N LEU A 1034 -34.79 67.78 50.56
CA LEU A 1034 -33.88 68.46 49.66
C LEU A 1034 -34.03 67.88 48.25
N CYS A 1035 -34.52 68.68 47.32
CA CYS A 1035 -34.72 68.35 45.92
C CYS A 1035 -33.93 69.35 45.06
N ILE A 1036 -33.14 68.83 44.11
CA ILE A 1036 -32.39 69.62 43.15
C ILE A 1036 -32.93 69.29 41.76
N ALA A 1037 -33.22 70.32 40.97
CA ALA A 1037 -33.62 70.19 39.57
C ALA A 1037 -32.79 71.15 38.71
N VAL A 1038 -32.09 70.58 37.73
CA VAL A 1038 -31.31 71.32 36.73
C VAL A 1038 -31.72 70.82 35.35
N ASN A 1039 -31.99 71.75 34.43
CA ASN A 1039 -32.18 71.46 33.03
C ASN A 1039 -31.67 72.66 32.23
N GLN A 1040 -30.46 72.54 31.68
CA GLN A 1040 -29.81 73.64 30.97
C GLN A 1040 -29.22 73.19 29.63
N ALA A 1041 -29.29 74.10 28.66
CA ALA A 1041 -28.51 74.02 27.42
C ALA A 1041 -27.24 74.86 27.60
N THR A 1042 -26.09 74.34 27.18
CA THR A 1042 -24.80 75.04 27.34
C THR A 1042 -24.66 76.24 26.40
N ARG A 1043 -25.43 76.25 25.30
CA ARG A 1043 -25.48 77.36 24.35
C ARG A 1043 -26.61 78.30 24.75
N VAL A 1044 -26.26 79.56 24.99
CA VAL A 1044 -27.21 80.60 25.39
C VAL A 1044 -28.33 80.72 24.35
N GLY A 1045 -29.59 80.60 24.80
CA GLY A 1045 -30.79 80.72 23.98
C GLY A 1045 -31.16 79.47 23.17
N ASP A 1046 -30.48 78.33 23.38
CA ASP A 1046 -30.84 77.05 22.76
C ASP A 1046 -32.00 76.37 23.52
N ALA A 1047 -32.74 75.49 22.85
CA ALA A 1047 -33.84 74.75 23.46
C ALA A 1047 -33.30 73.70 24.44
N VAL A 1048 -33.91 73.59 25.62
CA VAL A 1048 -33.56 72.60 26.64
C VAL A 1048 -34.21 71.25 26.36
N VAL A 1049 -33.74 70.20 27.03
CA VAL A 1049 -34.31 68.85 26.88
C VAL A 1049 -35.71 68.81 27.49
N HIS A 1050 -36.64 68.17 26.80
CA HIS A 1050 -38.02 67.99 27.22
C HIS A 1050 -38.32 66.48 27.31
N GLY A 1051 -38.49 66.01 28.53
CA GLY A 1051 -38.95 64.65 28.82
C GLY A 1051 -40.46 64.60 28.60
N LEU A 1052 -40.93 63.80 27.64
CA LEU A 1052 -42.36 63.50 27.50
C LEU A 1052 -42.90 62.80 28.76
N ASN A 1053 -44.19 62.50 28.85
CA ASN A 1053 -44.92 61.97 30.04
C ASN A 1053 -44.23 60.87 30.90
N SER A 1054 -43.17 60.20 30.42
CA SER A 1054 -42.37 59.18 31.12
C SER A 1054 -40.98 59.63 31.61
N GLY A 1055 -40.57 60.88 31.33
CA GLY A 1055 -39.24 61.43 31.67
C GLY A 1055 -38.07 60.80 30.89
N LEU A 1056 -36.87 61.35 31.09
CA LEU A 1056 -35.60 60.75 30.60
C LEU A 1056 -35.08 59.77 31.66
N LEU A 1057 -35.03 58.48 31.34
CA LEU A 1057 -34.64 57.45 32.31
C LEU A 1057 -33.12 57.40 32.50
N VAL A 1058 -32.68 57.51 33.75
CA VAL A 1058 -31.30 57.35 34.19
C VAL A 1058 -31.21 56.13 35.12
N SER A 1059 -30.38 55.15 34.78
CA SER A 1059 -30.14 54.00 35.67
C SER A 1059 -29.50 54.45 36.99
N THR A 1060 -29.94 53.88 38.10
CA THR A 1060 -29.48 54.17 39.48
C THR A 1060 -28.99 52.92 40.20
N GLY A 1061 -28.79 51.82 39.46
CA GLY A 1061 -28.33 50.51 39.93
C GLY A 1061 -28.56 49.45 38.86
N SER A 1062 -28.47 48.16 39.22
CA SER A 1062 -28.60 47.03 38.29
C SER A 1062 -30.03 46.80 37.76
N SER A 1063 -31.05 47.29 38.48
CA SER A 1063 -32.47 47.09 38.13
C SER A 1063 -33.37 48.31 38.41
N LYS A 1064 -32.78 49.44 38.83
CA LYS A 1064 -33.50 50.67 39.16
C LYS A 1064 -33.12 51.80 38.22
N SER A 1065 -34.06 52.70 37.98
CA SER A 1065 -33.85 53.95 37.26
C SER A 1065 -34.70 55.06 37.87
N ILE A 1066 -34.23 56.30 37.71
CA ILE A 1066 -34.96 57.52 38.01
C ILE A 1066 -35.38 58.18 36.70
N ALA A 1067 -36.61 58.66 36.63
CA ALA A 1067 -37.09 59.44 35.49
C ALA A 1067 -36.81 60.93 35.75
N LEU A 1068 -35.99 61.55 34.90
CA LEU A 1068 -35.81 63.00 34.92
C LEU A 1068 -37.07 63.65 34.32
N ALA A 1069 -37.87 64.28 35.17
CA ALA A 1069 -39.08 65.02 34.83
C ALA A 1069 -38.71 66.40 34.28
N LEU A 1070 -38.30 66.44 33.02
CA LEU A 1070 -37.88 67.65 32.32
C LEU A 1070 -39.09 68.25 31.61
N ASP A 1071 -39.71 69.28 32.21
CA ASP A 1071 -40.92 69.97 31.72
C ASP A 1071 -40.68 70.86 30.49
N GLY A 1072 -39.46 70.85 29.94
CA GLY A 1072 -39.05 71.68 28.82
C GLY A 1072 -38.76 73.13 29.21
N LEU A 1073 -38.72 73.46 30.51
CA LEU A 1073 -38.24 74.75 31.01
C LEU A 1073 -36.76 74.67 31.36
N GLU A 1074 -36.08 75.81 31.20
CA GLU A 1074 -34.74 75.98 31.73
C GLU A 1074 -34.83 76.12 33.25
N THR A 1075 -34.24 75.18 33.97
CA THR A 1075 -34.39 75.06 35.42
C THR A 1075 -33.02 75.05 36.07
N LEU A 1076 -32.87 75.85 37.14
CA LEU A 1076 -31.77 75.77 38.09
C LEU A 1076 -32.37 76.03 39.47
N GLU A 1077 -32.74 74.94 40.15
CA GLU A 1077 -33.55 75.00 41.35
C GLU A 1077 -33.03 74.04 42.42
N ALA A 1078 -33.01 74.54 43.66
CA ALA A 1078 -32.82 73.74 44.86
C ALA A 1078 -33.92 74.14 45.86
N ARG A 1079 -34.64 73.16 46.41
CA ARG A 1079 -35.68 73.33 47.42
C ARG A 1079 -35.45 72.38 48.57
N GLY A 1080 -35.83 72.75 49.78
CA GLY A 1080 -35.88 71.82 50.90
C GLY A 1080 -36.13 72.52 52.22
N ALA A 1081 -36.77 71.80 53.14
CA ALA A 1081 -37.07 72.31 54.47
C ALA A 1081 -35.84 72.15 55.36
N VAL A 1082 -35.33 73.25 55.92
CA VAL A 1082 -34.16 73.27 56.81
C VAL A 1082 -34.60 73.68 58.21
N THR A 1083 -34.23 72.89 59.20
CA THR A 1083 -34.41 73.16 60.63
C THR A 1083 -33.05 73.24 61.31
N VAL A 1084 -32.85 74.33 62.07
CA VAL A 1084 -31.69 74.54 62.93
C VAL A 1084 -32.18 74.74 64.37
N GLU A 1085 -31.72 73.92 65.30
CA GLU A 1085 -31.99 74.05 66.73
C GLU A 1085 -30.70 74.25 67.50
N VAL A 1086 -30.65 75.28 68.36
CA VAL A 1086 -29.50 75.57 69.22
C VAL A 1086 -29.91 75.43 70.67
N ALA A 1087 -29.46 74.35 71.32
CA ALA A 1087 -29.53 74.05 72.75
C ALA A 1087 -30.90 74.34 73.38
N ASP A 1088 -31.98 74.02 72.66
CA ASP A 1088 -33.39 74.28 73.03
C ASP A 1088 -33.73 75.77 73.25
N PHE A 1089 -32.82 76.70 72.93
CA PHE A 1089 -33.02 78.14 73.06
C PHE A 1089 -33.67 78.77 71.81
N VAL A 1090 -33.33 78.28 70.62
CA VAL A 1090 -33.77 78.84 69.34
C VAL A 1090 -33.97 77.71 68.33
N THR A 1091 -35.17 77.62 67.75
CA THR A 1091 -35.49 76.80 66.58
C THR A 1091 -35.76 77.73 65.39
N LEU A 1092 -34.97 77.58 64.32
CA LEU A 1092 -35.17 78.26 63.04
C LEU A 1092 -35.54 77.21 62.00
N SER A 1093 -36.76 77.27 61.48
CA SER A 1093 -37.24 76.42 60.39
C SER A 1093 -37.59 77.28 59.19
N GLY A 1094 -37.18 76.88 57.99
CA GLY A 1094 -37.54 77.54 56.73
C GLY A 1094 -37.57 76.57 55.57
N ASP A 1095 -38.42 76.87 54.58
CA ASP A 1095 -38.59 76.10 53.33
C ASP A 1095 -37.90 76.77 52.14
#